data_AF-A0A841VFR6-F1
#
_entry.id   AF-A0A841VFR6-F1
#
_cell.length_a   1.000
_cell.length_b   1.000
_cell.length_c   1.000
_cell.angle_alpha   90.00
_cell.angle_beta   90.00
_cell.angle_gamma   90.00
#
_symmetry.space_group_name_H-M   'P 1'
#
loop_
_entity.id
_entity.type
_entity.pdbx_description
1 polymer ?
#
loop_
_entity_poly.entity_id
_entity_poly.type
_entity_poly.pdbx_seq_one_letter_code
_entity_poly.pdbx_strand_id
1 'polypeptide(L)'
;MSNTSPASGFWNYVAECVRLLYWIYFKPFTFERWLRDIHPELKPTDDPFAKRTEFRTNPRLRRYAGQVWWLTAVVPMFAVFLVAPVYTLISGESFNWFKSCIFLVGWFIGRVVNRGGNKNRLVILLVAVLSMFLTYQFLSSVEFDVAFGMAFGGAVGLVIGLAGGVAVGLGGVLAGGLPGGMVFGVAVGVVFGVTVSVVFSVAVGVAVGVVLSVVLGVGFGVAVGVAVGVAFGVGFGVVWILGVLRVYFWLPELLWILTLFLLSSNGKRVNCLRYLPPRFDELIILPLPFMDVMIVEAYRKDPIAARETINYLITSTNQQKVAAQAISGIAVDIVNRCQRLSDIVEIANQLAWIPSPSPKELGTVLPQFLEISQNVRASEEATSHYRKYELLNIPINALRQLGQSLALTKDARVAVSFGNTAQSWLTILETAQRTLEEQAQQSKEIRQVYIAGNSLDPKTAKNRFKGRIDIFREIESLALSEQPPVLLLYGGRRTGKTSALKYLPYRIQANIVPLLIDLQGAASATTLKGLAENLAQQIIEAARRLPRKVFLPNPDANKLAEDPFPALQTWLAEIERNNSGKQFLLCLDEYERLGEVVKATSSRAPLNFIRNLLQHQRKWILLFSGSQELSELDDYWSDYLINTRALRMTYLHELEARDLIQQPVENFRNIYEPTAVDEIIQLTRCQPYLVQLVCYEVVELLNRDIRRNRREADTAIATAQDVQEVIPVVLERGDQYFRELWRSLADSDRSLLRRIIYGETPTQQDKGVVRKLTRKEILTPEGNAFQVPLVQKYIEQLLEEE
;
A
#
# COMPACT_ATOMS: atom_id res chain seq x y z
N MET A 1 49.65 -31.15 16.01
CA MET A 1 48.99 -32.36 15.45
C MET A 1 48.03 -32.89 16.49
N SER A 2 46.76 -33.13 16.16
CA SER A 2 45.80 -33.77 17.05
C SER A 2 45.67 -35.25 16.67
N ASN A 3 45.96 -36.17 17.60
CA ASN A 3 45.93 -37.61 17.35
C ASN A 3 44.49 -38.18 17.33
N THR A 4 43.67 -37.71 16.40
CA THR A 4 42.51 -38.48 15.93
C THR A 4 43.04 -39.72 15.23
N SER A 5 42.67 -40.93 15.69
CA SER A 5 43.00 -42.18 15.00
C SER A 5 42.54 -42.13 13.53
N PRO A 6 43.22 -42.78 12.58
CA PRO A 6 42.84 -42.72 11.16
C PRO A 6 41.39 -43.18 10.93
N ALA A 7 40.90 -44.13 11.74
CA ALA A 7 39.49 -44.52 11.77
C ALA A 7 38.56 -43.36 12.18
N SER A 8 38.85 -42.64 13.28
CA SER A 8 38.03 -41.49 13.70
C SER A 8 38.05 -40.34 12.68
N GLY A 9 39.19 -40.11 12.01
CA GLY A 9 39.28 -39.13 10.92
C GLY A 9 38.39 -39.50 9.72
N PHE A 10 38.34 -40.79 9.37
CA PHE A 10 37.44 -41.31 8.34
C PHE A 10 35.96 -41.19 8.74
N TRP A 11 35.59 -41.63 9.95
CA TRP A 11 34.21 -41.53 10.44
C TRP A 11 33.70 -40.08 10.52
N ASN A 12 34.56 -39.14 10.93
CA ASN A 12 34.22 -37.70 10.90
C ASN A 12 33.97 -37.20 9.46
N TYR A 13 34.78 -37.62 8.48
CA TYR A 13 34.57 -37.27 7.08
C TYR A 13 33.28 -37.90 6.50
N VAL A 14 32.96 -39.13 6.89
CA VAL A 14 31.68 -39.79 6.55
C VAL A 14 30.50 -39.03 7.18
N ALA A 15 30.60 -38.60 8.44
CA ALA A 15 29.57 -37.80 9.11
C ALA A 15 29.37 -36.42 8.44
N GLU A 16 30.44 -35.77 8.00
CA GLU A 16 30.36 -34.55 7.16
C GLU A 16 29.62 -34.84 5.84
N CYS A 17 29.95 -35.92 5.14
CA CYS A 17 29.26 -36.34 3.92
C CYS A 17 27.76 -36.61 4.14
N VAL A 18 27.39 -37.32 5.20
CA VAL A 18 25.98 -37.59 5.55
C VAL A 18 25.24 -36.30 5.93
N ARG A 19 25.88 -35.40 6.68
CA ARG A 19 25.35 -34.05 6.98
C ARG A 19 25.12 -33.24 5.70
N LEU A 20 26.03 -33.33 4.72
CA LEU A 20 25.86 -32.67 3.42
C LEU A 20 24.69 -33.25 2.62
N LEU A 21 24.49 -34.57 2.60
CA LEU A 21 23.28 -35.17 1.98
C LEU A 21 21.99 -34.68 2.66
N TYR A 22 21.96 -34.72 3.98
CA TYR A 22 20.82 -34.22 4.76
C TYR A 22 20.55 -32.74 4.47
N TRP A 23 21.59 -31.91 4.37
CA TRP A 23 21.47 -30.49 4.02
C TRP A 23 21.01 -30.25 2.57
N ILE A 24 21.58 -30.95 1.59
CA ILE A 24 21.14 -30.89 0.18
C ILE A 24 19.66 -31.26 0.04
N TYR A 25 19.17 -32.21 0.85
CA TYR A 25 17.81 -32.74 0.70
C TYR A 25 16.75 -32.03 1.56
N PHE A 26 17.05 -31.71 2.83
CA PHE A 26 16.12 -31.16 3.82
C PHE A 26 16.46 -29.73 4.27
N LYS A 27 17.66 -29.20 4.00
CA LYS A 27 18.05 -27.85 4.47
C LYS A 27 18.81 -27.02 3.44
N PRO A 28 18.21 -26.75 2.26
CA PRO A 28 18.90 -26.04 1.19
C PRO A 28 19.27 -24.58 1.55
N PHE A 29 18.53 -23.91 2.43
CA PHE A 29 18.87 -22.53 2.83
C PHE A 29 20.04 -22.50 3.80
N THR A 30 20.09 -23.43 4.76
CA THR A 30 21.30 -23.66 5.58
C THR A 30 22.48 -24.10 4.70
N PHE A 31 22.25 -24.97 3.71
CA PHE A 31 23.29 -25.42 2.77
C PHE A 31 23.86 -24.27 1.95
N GLU A 32 23.01 -23.45 1.32
CA GLU A 32 23.44 -22.31 0.52
C GLU A 32 24.22 -21.30 1.37
N ARG A 33 23.76 -21.00 2.60
CA ARG A 33 24.49 -20.12 3.53
C ARG A 33 25.90 -20.67 3.82
N TRP A 34 26.02 -21.98 4.08
CA TRP A 34 27.30 -22.65 4.30
C TRP A 34 28.20 -22.70 3.04
N LEU A 35 27.62 -22.76 1.83
CA LEU A 35 28.39 -22.63 0.59
C LEU A 35 28.94 -21.21 0.40
N ARG A 36 28.14 -20.16 0.69
CA ARG A 36 28.60 -18.76 0.66
C ARG A 36 29.74 -18.52 1.65
N ASP A 37 29.70 -19.13 2.84
CA ASP A 37 30.79 -19.13 3.85
C ASP A 37 32.09 -19.82 3.37
N ILE A 38 32.02 -20.64 2.32
CA ILE A 38 33.19 -21.26 1.67
C ILE A 38 33.64 -20.42 0.47
N HIS A 39 32.71 -19.97 -0.38
CA HIS A 39 32.98 -19.11 -1.52
C HIS A 39 31.70 -18.33 -1.91
N PRO A 40 31.72 -16.98 -1.98
CA PRO A 40 30.50 -16.17 -2.09
C PRO A 40 29.67 -16.40 -3.37
N GLU A 41 30.33 -16.73 -4.49
CA GLU A 41 29.64 -17.01 -5.77
C GLU A 41 29.04 -18.43 -5.89
N LEU A 42 29.35 -19.35 -4.96
CA LEU A 42 29.10 -20.79 -5.14
C LEU A 42 27.65 -21.17 -4.79
N LYS A 43 26.87 -21.61 -5.78
CA LYS A 43 25.47 -22.03 -5.60
C LYS A 43 25.35 -23.55 -5.43
N PRO A 44 24.25 -24.05 -4.83
CA PRO A 44 23.99 -25.49 -4.67
C PRO A 44 23.98 -26.31 -5.97
N THR A 45 23.75 -25.67 -7.11
CA THR A 45 23.68 -26.27 -8.45
C THR A 45 25.03 -26.40 -9.16
N ASP A 46 26.06 -25.70 -8.69
CA ASP A 46 27.28 -25.50 -9.46
C ASP A 46 28.25 -26.67 -9.25
N ASP A 47 28.98 -27.08 -10.30
CA ASP A 47 30.04 -28.07 -10.13
C ASP A 47 31.23 -27.43 -9.38
N PRO A 48 31.55 -27.83 -8.13
CA PRO A 48 32.69 -27.28 -7.41
C PRO A 48 34.03 -27.56 -8.12
N PHE A 49 34.06 -28.50 -9.08
CA PHE A 49 35.22 -28.74 -9.94
C PHE A 49 35.40 -27.72 -11.08
N ALA A 50 34.50 -26.75 -11.26
CA ALA A 50 34.75 -25.60 -12.13
C ALA A 50 35.85 -24.69 -11.54
N LYS A 51 35.77 -24.38 -10.24
CA LYS A 51 36.73 -23.56 -9.49
C LYS A 51 38.00 -24.33 -9.04
N ARG A 52 38.45 -25.31 -9.83
CA ARG A 52 39.66 -26.13 -9.56
C ARG A 52 40.94 -25.31 -9.35
N THR A 53 41.05 -24.14 -9.97
CA THR A 53 42.16 -23.18 -9.83
C THR A 53 42.32 -22.69 -8.39
N GLU A 54 41.20 -22.45 -7.71
CA GLU A 54 41.13 -21.91 -6.34
C GLU A 54 41.40 -22.97 -5.26
N PHE A 55 41.51 -24.26 -5.61
CA PHE A 55 41.75 -25.35 -4.65
C PHE A 55 43.11 -25.27 -3.93
N ARG A 56 44.01 -24.36 -4.37
CA ARG A 56 45.28 -24.05 -3.70
C ARG A 56 45.13 -22.96 -2.63
N THR A 57 44.27 -21.97 -2.84
CA THR A 57 44.01 -20.87 -1.91
C THR A 57 42.90 -21.20 -0.91
N ASN A 58 41.91 -22.01 -1.32
CA ASN A 58 40.77 -22.39 -0.49
C ASN A 58 40.73 -23.91 -0.21
N PRO A 59 41.27 -24.37 0.94
CA PRO A 59 41.26 -25.79 1.30
C PRO A 59 39.87 -26.32 1.68
N ARG A 60 38.92 -25.44 2.10
CA ARG A 60 37.53 -25.83 2.39
C ARG A 60 36.80 -26.20 1.09
N LEU A 61 36.93 -25.38 0.05
CA LEU A 61 36.39 -25.66 -1.28
C LEU A 61 36.92 -26.99 -1.86
N ARG A 62 38.23 -27.25 -1.71
CA ARG A 62 38.85 -28.53 -2.11
C ARG A 62 38.28 -29.74 -1.35
N ARG A 63 38.00 -29.61 -0.05
CA ARG A 63 37.38 -30.67 0.78
C ARG A 63 35.94 -30.93 0.33
N TYR A 64 35.15 -29.86 0.15
CA TYR A 64 33.77 -29.92 -0.35
C TYR A 64 33.68 -30.58 -1.73
N ALA A 65 34.54 -30.21 -2.69
CA ALA A 65 34.58 -30.84 -4.00
C ALA A 65 34.85 -32.37 -3.92
N GLY A 66 35.73 -32.79 -3.01
CA GLY A 66 35.96 -34.20 -2.72
C GLY A 66 34.73 -34.91 -2.14
N GLN A 67 34.00 -34.23 -1.25
CA GLN A 67 32.77 -34.75 -0.64
C GLN A 67 31.66 -34.92 -1.69
N VAL A 68 31.38 -33.89 -2.50
CA VAL A 68 30.41 -33.96 -3.61
C VAL A 68 30.74 -35.08 -4.60
N TRP A 69 32.03 -35.29 -4.93
CA TRP A 69 32.41 -36.40 -5.81
C TRP A 69 32.08 -37.77 -5.20
N TRP A 70 32.42 -37.99 -3.92
CA TRP A 70 32.08 -39.25 -3.24
C TRP A 70 30.58 -39.45 -3.13
N LEU A 71 29.82 -38.43 -2.73
CA LEU A 71 28.36 -38.49 -2.62
C LEU A 71 27.70 -38.86 -3.96
N THR A 72 28.07 -38.17 -5.05
CA THR A 72 27.52 -38.44 -6.38
C THR A 72 27.97 -39.77 -6.99
N ALA A 73 29.11 -40.32 -6.58
CA ALA A 73 29.53 -41.67 -6.98
C ALA A 73 28.81 -42.78 -6.18
N VAL A 74 28.56 -42.55 -4.89
CA VAL A 74 28.16 -43.59 -3.93
C VAL A 74 26.64 -43.66 -3.70
N VAL A 75 25.92 -42.54 -3.68
CA VAL A 75 24.47 -42.52 -3.39
C VAL A 75 23.66 -43.41 -4.35
N PRO A 76 23.89 -43.43 -5.68
CA PRO A 76 23.11 -44.29 -6.58
C PRO A 76 23.29 -45.79 -6.30
N MET A 77 24.47 -46.23 -5.83
CA MET A 77 24.67 -47.63 -5.42
C MET A 77 23.81 -47.97 -4.19
N PHE A 78 23.85 -47.13 -3.15
CA PHE A 78 23.00 -47.32 -1.97
C PHE A 78 21.50 -47.20 -2.28
N ALA A 79 21.11 -46.32 -3.20
CA ALA A 79 19.73 -46.18 -3.65
C ALA A 79 19.22 -47.48 -4.31
N VAL A 80 20.03 -48.12 -5.17
CA VAL A 80 19.68 -49.42 -5.75
C VAL A 80 19.56 -50.50 -4.66
N PHE A 81 20.49 -50.58 -3.71
CA PHE A 81 20.41 -51.53 -2.60
C PHE A 81 19.21 -51.32 -1.66
N LEU A 82 18.73 -50.09 -1.50
CA LEU A 82 17.53 -49.78 -0.69
C LEU A 82 16.23 -50.00 -1.47
N VAL A 83 16.20 -49.70 -2.77
CA VAL A 83 15.00 -49.83 -3.60
C VAL A 83 14.76 -51.27 -4.06
N ALA A 84 15.80 -52.07 -4.33
CA ALA A 84 15.64 -53.43 -4.85
C ALA A 84 14.78 -54.35 -3.96
N PRO A 85 14.98 -54.42 -2.62
CA PRO A 85 14.12 -55.24 -1.75
C PRO A 85 12.67 -54.72 -1.70
N VAL A 86 12.49 -53.41 -1.69
CA VAL A 86 11.17 -52.76 -1.67
C VAL A 86 10.43 -53.00 -2.99
N TYR A 87 11.13 -52.95 -4.12
CA TYR A 87 10.58 -53.33 -5.43
C TYR A 87 10.09 -54.78 -5.41
N THR A 88 10.94 -55.75 -5.02
CA THR A 88 10.56 -57.16 -4.98
C THR A 88 9.36 -57.43 -4.06
N LEU A 89 9.23 -56.68 -2.96
CA LEU A 89 8.12 -56.80 -2.02
C LEU A 89 6.78 -56.25 -2.58
N ILE A 90 6.84 -55.22 -3.44
CA ILE A 90 5.66 -54.50 -3.95
C ILE A 90 5.21 -55.04 -5.32
N SER A 91 6.13 -55.39 -6.22
CA SER A 91 5.80 -55.90 -7.55
C SER A 91 5.56 -57.41 -7.60
N GLY A 92 6.16 -58.17 -6.67
CA GLY A 92 6.24 -59.63 -6.74
C GLY A 92 7.20 -60.16 -7.81
N GLU A 93 7.83 -59.28 -8.60
CA GLU A 93 8.83 -59.65 -9.60
C GLU A 93 10.25 -59.62 -9.02
N SER A 94 11.14 -60.47 -9.55
CA SER A 94 12.56 -60.45 -9.17
C SER A 94 13.27 -59.21 -9.73
N PHE A 95 13.96 -58.46 -8.86
CA PHE A 95 14.71 -57.27 -9.27
C PHE A 95 15.87 -57.65 -10.19
N ASN A 96 15.96 -57.03 -11.37
CA ASN A 96 16.98 -57.37 -12.36
C ASN A 96 18.34 -56.76 -12.04
N TRP A 97 19.06 -57.42 -11.12
CA TRP A 97 20.41 -57.03 -10.69
C TRP A 97 21.40 -56.90 -11.86
N PHE A 98 21.30 -57.73 -12.91
CA PHE A 98 22.19 -57.68 -14.08
C PHE A 98 22.15 -56.31 -14.78
N LYS A 99 20.96 -55.84 -15.17
CA LYS A 99 20.76 -54.53 -15.80
C LYS A 99 21.19 -53.39 -14.86
N SER A 100 20.87 -53.50 -13.57
CA SER A 100 21.22 -52.49 -12.57
C SER A 100 22.73 -52.39 -12.31
N CYS A 101 23.45 -53.52 -12.27
CA CYS A 101 24.91 -53.54 -12.15
C CYS A 101 25.59 -52.91 -13.36
N ILE A 102 25.13 -53.19 -14.59
CA ILE A 102 25.63 -52.52 -15.80
C ILE A 102 25.44 -51.00 -15.72
N PHE A 103 24.26 -50.54 -15.27
CA PHE A 103 23.98 -49.11 -15.07
C PHE A 103 24.90 -48.48 -14.01
N LEU A 104 25.08 -49.11 -12.85
CA LEU A 104 25.94 -48.61 -11.78
C LEU A 104 27.43 -48.56 -12.17
N VAL A 105 27.90 -49.57 -12.90
CA VAL A 105 29.25 -49.61 -13.47
C VAL A 105 29.44 -48.44 -14.45
N GLY A 106 28.54 -48.29 -15.42
CA GLY A 106 28.56 -47.18 -16.39
C GLY A 106 28.48 -45.80 -15.73
N TRP A 107 27.66 -45.64 -14.69
CA TRP A 107 27.57 -44.42 -13.88
C TRP A 107 28.90 -44.10 -13.19
N PHE A 108 29.49 -45.07 -12.49
CA PHE A 108 30.74 -44.88 -11.78
C PHE A 108 31.88 -44.49 -12.74
N ILE A 109 31.98 -45.18 -13.88
CA ILE A 109 32.89 -44.85 -14.98
C ILE A 109 32.68 -43.40 -15.44
N GLY A 110 31.43 -42.98 -15.68
CA GLY A 110 31.11 -41.60 -16.06
C GLY A 110 31.59 -40.56 -15.04
N ARG A 111 31.40 -40.83 -13.73
CA ARG A 111 31.89 -39.95 -12.65
C ARG A 111 33.42 -39.93 -12.53
N VAL A 112 34.13 -40.99 -12.94
CA VAL A 112 35.60 -41.02 -13.03
C VAL A 112 36.09 -40.26 -14.27
N VAL A 113 35.47 -40.46 -15.45
CA VAL A 113 35.78 -39.73 -16.70
C VAL A 113 35.55 -38.21 -16.56
N ASN A 114 34.53 -37.79 -15.82
CA ASN A 114 34.28 -36.37 -15.55
C ASN A 114 35.31 -35.76 -14.56
N ARG A 115 35.81 -36.55 -13.61
CA ARG A 115 36.87 -36.11 -12.68
C ARG A 115 38.21 -35.93 -13.40
N GLY A 116 38.53 -36.82 -14.35
CA GLY A 116 39.77 -36.81 -15.12
C GLY A 116 39.88 -35.61 -16.07
N GLY A 117 41.07 -35.01 -16.14
CA GLY A 117 41.43 -34.10 -17.23
C GLY A 117 41.52 -34.84 -18.56
N ASN A 118 41.37 -34.13 -19.68
CA ASN A 118 41.21 -34.72 -21.03
C ASN A 118 42.22 -35.81 -21.39
N LYS A 119 43.47 -35.71 -20.91
CA LYS A 119 44.58 -36.64 -21.24
C LYS A 119 44.30 -38.13 -20.90
N ASN A 120 43.43 -38.44 -19.94
CA ASN A 120 43.23 -39.83 -19.48
C ASN A 120 41.87 -40.44 -19.90
N ARG A 121 41.00 -39.69 -20.59
CA ARG A 121 39.61 -40.12 -20.85
C ARG A 121 39.52 -41.40 -21.68
N LEU A 122 40.35 -41.56 -22.72
CA LEU A 122 40.39 -42.77 -23.56
C LEU A 122 40.80 -44.03 -22.78
N VAL A 123 41.80 -43.93 -21.89
CA VAL A 123 42.27 -45.07 -21.09
C VAL A 123 41.18 -45.55 -20.12
N ILE A 124 40.48 -44.61 -19.48
CA ILE A 124 39.36 -44.93 -18.57
C ILE A 124 38.20 -45.58 -19.34
N LEU A 125 37.93 -45.12 -20.57
CA LEU A 125 36.88 -45.67 -21.43
C LEU A 125 37.22 -47.07 -21.98
N LEU A 126 38.50 -47.35 -22.26
CA LEU A 126 38.97 -48.71 -22.60
C LEU A 126 38.82 -49.68 -21.43
N VAL A 127 39.28 -49.29 -20.23
CA VAL A 127 39.13 -50.12 -19.01
C VAL A 127 37.65 -50.35 -18.68
N ALA A 128 36.80 -49.35 -18.90
CA ALA A 128 35.35 -49.45 -18.77
C ALA A 128 34.75 -50.54 -19.66
N VAL A 129 34.99 -50.47 -20.98
CA VAL A 129 34.49 -51.47 -21.95
C VAL A 129 35.01 -52.87 -21.60
N LEU A 130 36.28 -53.00 -21.23
CA LEU A 130 36.87 -54.27 -20.80
C LEU A 130 36.16 -54.84 -19.55
N SER A 131 35.89 -54.00 -18.54
CA SER A 131 35.18 -54.43 -17.33
C SER A 131 33.73 -54.85 -17.61
N MET A 132 33.03 -54.17 -18.51
CA MET A 132 31.66 -54.50 -18.90
C MET A 132 31.60 -55.83 -19.68
N PHE A 133 32.58 -56.07 -20.57
CA PHE A 133 32.73 -57.34 -21.30
C PHE A 133 33.04 -58.52 -20.37
N LEU A 134 33.96 -58.35 -19.41
CA LEU A 134 34.27 -59.36 -18.41
C LEU A 134 33.06 -59.69 -17.51
N THR A 135 32.29 -58.66 -17.11
CA THR A 135 31.08 -58.84 -16.28
C THR A 135 29.99 -59.60 -17.04
N TYR A 136 29.82 -59.33 -18.34
CA TYR A 136 28.89 -60.06 -19.21
C TYR A 136 29.24 -61.54 -19.30
N GLN A 137 30.51 -61.87 -19.61
CA GLN A 137 31.02 -63.24 -19.71
C GLN A 137 30.74 -64.04 -18.43
N PHE A 138 31.16 -63.51 -17.28
CA PHE A 138 31.08 -64.20 -15.99
C PHE A 138 29.65 -64.52 -15.53
N LEU A 139 28.66 -63.72 -15.93
CA LEU A 139 27.25 -63.96 -15.59
C LEU A 139 26.57 -64.89 -16.60
N SER A 140 26.96 -64.85 -17.89
CA SER A 140 26.42 -65.76 -18.91
C SER A 140 26.81 -67.23 -18.71
N SER A 141 27.89 -67.52 -17.98
CA SER A 141 28.36 -68.88 -17.69
C SER A 141 27.63 -69.62 -16.57
N VAL A 142 26.59 -69.04 -15.96
CA VAL A 142 25.95 -69.59 -14.74
C VAL A 142 24.59 -70.25 -15.02
N GLU A 143 23.92 -69.95 -16.14
CA GLU A 143 22.51 -70.33 -16.35
C GLU A 143 22.30 -71.73 -16.98
N PHE A 144 23.36 -72.45 -17.39
CA PHE A 144 23.21 -73.62 -18.27
C PHE A 144 23.03 -74.98 -17.56
N ASP A 145 23.16 -75.06 -16.23
CA ASP A 145 23.38 -76.35 -15.52
C ASP A 145 22.26 -76.75 -14.52
N VAL A 146 21.07 -76.14 -14.63
CA VAL A 146 19.93 -76.40 -13.72
C VAL A 146 18.68 -76.95 -14.43
N ALA A 147 18.59 -76.82 -15.76
CA ALA A 147 17.36 -77.10 -16.52
C ALA A 147 17.01 -78.59 -16.73
N PHE A 148 17.77 -79.53 -16.15
CA PHE A 148 17.59 -80.98 -16.38
C PHE A 148 17.34 -81.81 -15.09
N GLY A 149 17.08 -81.15 -13.95
CA GLY A 149 16.90 -81.81 -12.65
C GLY A 149 15.46 -81.83 -12.13
N MET A 150 14.74 -82.95 -12.34
CA MET A 150 13.46 -83.34 -11.71
C MET A 150 12.27 -82.37 -11.95
N ALA A 151 11.20 -82.68 -12.70
CA ALA A 151 10.43 -83.91 -12.97
C ALA A 151 9.46 -84.36 -11.85
N PHE A 152 8.28 -84.82 -12.31
CA PHE A 152 7.23 -85.60 -11.63
C PHE A 152 6.24 -84.92 -10.65
N GLY A 153 4.96 -85.26 -10.82
CA GLY A 153 3.83 -84.86 -9.96
C GLY A 153 3.05 -83.62 -10.44
N GLY A 154 2.02 -83.70 -11.31
CA GLY A 154 1.44 -84.87 -11.96
C GLY A 154 0.01 -85.19 -11.49
N ALA A 155 -1.01 -84.55 -12.08
CA ALA A 155 -2.41 -84.94 -11.95
C ALA A 155 -3.27 -84.46 -13.15
N VAL A 156 -3.87 -85.42 -13.85
CA VAL A 156 -5.12 -85.32 -14.66
C VAL A 156 -5.26 -84.14 -15.64
N GLY A 157 -4.98 -84.42 -16.91
CA GLY A 157 -5.86 -83.94 -17.99
C GLY A 157 -6.97 -84.97 -18.23
N LEU A 158 -8.18 -84.53 -18.63
CA LEU A 158 -9.30 -85.44 -18.90
C LEU A 158 -10.22 -84.88 -20.02
N VAL A 159 -10.35 -85.63 -21.12
CA VAL A 159 -11.53 -85.73 -22.02
C VAL A 159 -12.12 -84.37 -22.50
N ILE A 160 -11.87 -83.88 -23.72
CA ILE A 160 -12.12 -84.47 -25.06
C ILE A 160 -13.48 -85.19 -25.17
N GLY A 161 -14.55 -84.47 -25.52
CA GLY A 161 -15.77 -85.12 -26.02
C GLY A 161 -17.00 -84.21 -26.13
N LEU A 162 -17.85 -84.51 -27.13
CA LEU A 162 -19.27 -84.11 -27.24
C LEU A 162 -19.52 -82.57 -27.25
N ALA A 163 -19.43 -81.83 -28.35
CA ALA A 163 -19.94 -82.02 -29.72
C ALA A 163 -21.48 -81.87 -29.86
N GLY A 164 -21.91 -81.05 -30.83
CA GLY A 164 -23.33 -80.79 -31.14
C GLY A 164 -23.53 -79.43 -31.81
N GLY A 165 -23.53 -79.37 -33.14
CA GLY A 165 -23.81 -78.14 -33.91
C GLY A 165 -25.03 -78.31 -34.82
N VAL A 166 -25.84 -77.25 -34.96
CA VAL A 166 -27.05 -77.22 -35.83
C VAL A 166 -27.27 -75.79 -36.39
N ALA A 167 -27.20 -75.63 -37.73
CA ALA A 167 -27.82 -74.58 -38.59
C ALA A 167 -27.54 -73.06 -38.28
N VAL A 168 -27.61 -72.06 -39.18
CA VAL A 168 -27.66 -71.85 -40.66
C VAL A 168 -27.33 -70.35 -40.89
N GLY A 169 -26.84 -69.82 -42.03
CA GLY A 169 -26.49 -70.33 -43.36
C GLY A 169 -26.37 -69.18 -44.38
N LEU A 170 -26.59 -69.45 -45.68
CA LEU A 170 -26.75 -68.51 -46.83
C LEU A 170 -25.59 -67.58 -47.26
N GLY A 171 -24.91 -67.96 -48.36
CA GLY A 171 -24.41 -67.07 -49.44
C GLY A 171 -23.01 -66.42 -49.30
N GLY A 172 -22.11 -66.44 -50.30
CA GLY A 172 -22.11 -67.19 -51.56
C GLY A 172 -20.98 -66.81 -52.56
N VAL A 173 -20.14 -67.79 -52.95
CA VAL A 173 -19.84 -68.28 -54.33
C VAL A 173 -19.62 -67.24 -55.48
N LEU A 174 -18.69 -67.35 -56.46
CA LEU A 174 -17.35 -67.96 -56.70
C LEU A 174 -16.91 -67.54 -58.16
N ALA A 175 -15.95 -68.18 -58.85
CA ALA A 175 -15.42 -67.74 -60.18
C ALA A 175 -15.11 -68.85 -61.23
N GLY A 176 -15.12 -68.52 -62.55
CA GLY A 176 -14.45 -69.28 -63.65
C GLY A 176 -15.31 -69.76 -64.87
N GLY A 177 -14.68 -70.02 -66.04
CA GLY A 177 -15.27 -70.60 -67.29
C GLY A 177 -15.14 -69.69 -68.55
N LEU A 178 -14.78 -70.07 -69.81
CA LEU A 178 -14.44 -71.32 -70.56
C LEU A 178 -15.58 -71.95 -71.46
N PRO A 179 -15.34 -72.82 -72.48
CA PRO A 179 -15.22 -72.36 -73.89
C PRO A 179 -15.80 -73.23 -75.07
N GLY A 180 -16.24 -72.57 -76.16
CA GLY A 180 -15.99 -72.96 -77.57
C GLY A 180 -16.73 -74.13 -78.28
N GLY A 181 -17.63 -73.79 -79.24
CA GLY A 181 -17.84 -74.58 -80.47
C GLY A 181 -19.28 -75.03 -80.83
N MET A 182 -19.93 -74.33 -81.78
CA MET A 182 -21.18 -74.71 -82.48
C MET A 182 -22.48 -74.74 -81.61
N VAL A 183 -23.72 -74.66 -82.12
CA VAL A 183 -24.24 -74.43 -83.50
C VAL A 183 -25.54 -73.57 -83.49
N PHE A 184 -26.03 -73.21 -84.69
CA PHE A 184 -27.29 -72.57 -85.10
C PHE A 184 -28.49 -72.43 -84.10
N GLY A 185 -29.13 -71.25 -84.04
CA GLY A 185 -30.34 -71.04 -83.21
C GLY A 185 -31.03 -69.65 -83.13
N VAL A 186 -30.99 -68.79 -84.17
CA VAL A 186 -32.00 -67.75 -84.58
C VAL A 186 -32.94 -67.15 -83.48
N ALA A 187 -33.06 -65.83 -83.21
CA ALA A 187 -32.69 -64.61 -83.95
C ALA A 187 -32.66 -63.32 -83.07
N VAL A 188 -32.05 -62.25 -83.64
CA VAL A 188 -32.35 -60.78 -83.61
C VAL A 188 -33.14 -60.19 -82.42
N GLY A 189 -32.77 -59.06 -81.78
CA GLY A 189 -31.67 -58.09 -82.03
C GLY A 189 -32.16 -56.63 -82.22
N VAL A 190 -31.29 -55.63 -81.95
CA VAL A 190 -31.54 -54.16 -82.11
C VAL A 190 -32.52 -53.61 -81.02
N VAL A 191 -32.38 -52.43 -80.39
CA VAL A 191 -31.82 -51.11 -80.76
C VAL A 191 -30.61 -50.68 -79.89
N PHE A 192 -29.89 -49.66 -80.36
CA PHE A 192 -28.54 -49.23 -79.98
C PHE A 192 -28.51 -47.90 -79.22
N GLY A 193 -27.48 -47.62 -78.40
CA GLY A 193 -27.09 -46.23 -78.08
C GLY A 193 -26.41 -45.93 -76.73
N VAL A 194 -25.12 -45.55 -76.78
CA VAL A 194 -24.48 -44.37 -76.12
C VAL A 194 -24.84 -44.09 -74.63
N THR A 195 -23.93 -44.10 -73.63
CA THR A 195 -22.47 -43.86 -73.58
C THR A 195 -21.80 -44.65 -72.44
N VAL A 196 -20.46 -44.78 -72.47
CA VAL A 196 -19.64 -45.26 -71.33
C VAL A 196 -18.79 -44.12 -70.75
N SER A 197 -18.49 -44.21 -69.44
CA SER A 197 -17.64 -43.32 -68.63
C SER A 197 -18.33 -42.08 -68.04
N VAL A 198 -17.75 -41.58 -66.93
CA VAL A 198 -18.26 -40.53 -66.02
C VAL A 198 -19.54 -40.98 -65.27
N VAL A 199 -19.58 -41.15 -63.93
CA VAL A 199 -18.57 -41.05 -62.86
C VAL A 199 -19.17 -41.82 -61.64
N PHE A 200 -18.53 -42.69 -60.85
CA PHE A 200 -17.13 -42.98 -60.45
C PHE A 200 -16.38 -41.90 -59.66
N SER A 201 -17.11 -40.97 -59.02
CA SER A 201 -16.53 -40.02 -58.04
C SER A 201 -17.36 -39.84 -56.77
N VAL A 202 -18.61 -40.31 -56.71
CA VAL A 202 -19.45 -40.18 -55.50
C VAL A 202 -19.28 -41.37 -54.56
N ALA A 203 -19.50 -42.61 -55.05
CA ALA A 203 -19.52 -43.80 -54.20
C ALA A 203 -18.16 -44.12 -53.52
N VAL A 204 -17.06 -44.11 -54.29
CA VAL A 204 -15.74 -44.50 -53.79
C VAL A 204 -15.12 -43.41 -52.90
N GLY A 205 -15.26 -42.13 -53.27
CA GLY A 205 -14.67 -41.01 -52.54
C GLY A 205 -15.21 -40.86 -51.12
N VAL A 206 -16.54 -40.93 -50.95
CA VAL A 206 -17.18 -40.76 -49.64
C VAL A 206 -16.95 -41.96 -48.73
N ALA A 207 -17.14 -43.19 -49.24
CA ALA A 207 -17.01 -44.40 -48.42
C ALA A 207 -15.57 -44.61 -47.91
N VAL A 208 -14.56 -44.50 -48.78
CA VAL A 208 -13.16 -44.71 -48.39
C VAL A 208 -12.65 -43.55 -47.53
N GLY A 209 -13.00 -42.30 -47.89
CA GLY A 209 -12.56 -41.10 -47.18
C GLY A 209 -13.09 -41.02 -45.75
N VAL A 210 -14.39 -41.24 -45.53
CA VAL A 210 -15.01 -41.13 -44.20
C VAL A 210 -14.59 -42.28 -43.29
N VAL A 211 -14.56 -43.53 -43.77
CA VAL A 211 -14.22 -44.67 -42.93
C VAL A 211 -12.77 -44.62 -42.46
N LEU A 212 -11.80 -44.32 -43.35
CA LEU A 212 -10.39 -44.20 -42.94
C LEU A 212 -10.15 -42.98 -42.02
N SER A 213 -10.74 -41.82 -42.33
CA SER A 213 -10.54 -40.62 -41.50
C SER A 213 -11.18 -40.72 -40.12
N VAL A 214 -12.34 -41.36 -39.98
CA VAL A 214 -12.97 -41.57 -38.66
C VAL A 214 -12.27 -42.68 -37.88
N VAL A 215 -12.01 -43.85 -38.48
CA VAL A 215 -11.41 -44.98 -37.75
C VAL A 215 -9.96 -44.70 -37.36
N LEU A 216 -9.14 -44.10 -38.24
CA LEU A 216 -7.78 -43.71 -37.87
C LEU A 216 -7.75 -42.40 -37.08
N GLY A 217 -8.48 -41.37 -37.50
CA GLY A 217 -8.44 -40.05 -36.85
C GLY A 217 -9.04 -40.05 -35.45
N VAL A 218 -10.22 -40.63 -35.24
CA VAL A 218 -10.85 -40.73 -33.92
C VAL A 218 -10.29 -41.90 -33.13
N GLY A 219 -10.07 -43.07 -33.75
CA GLY A 219 -9.51 -44.24 -33.07
C GLY A 219 -8.10 -43.98 -32.54
N PHE A 220 -7.17 -43.54 -33.39
CA PHE A 220 -5.80 -43.21 -32.97
C PHE A 220 -5.75 -41.90 -32.16
N GLY A 221 -6.53 -40.88 -32.55
CA GLY A 221 -6.56 -39.60 -31.85
C GLY A 221 -7.10 -39.69 -30.43
N VAL A 222 -8.14 -40.48 -30.17
CA VAL A 222 -8.66 -40.72 -28.81
C VAL A 222 -7.82 -41.75 -28.07
N ALA A 223 -7.37 -42.84 -28.69
CA ALA A 223 -6.53 -43.82 -28.00
C ALA A 223 -5.19 -43.21 -27.56
N VAL A 224 -4.48 -42.51 -28.46
CA VAL A 224 -3.23 -41.82 -28.11
C VAL A 224 -3.49 -40.59 -27.26
N GLY A 225 -4.54 -39.80 -27.55
CA GLY A 225 -4.88 -38.61 -26.76
C GLY A 225 -5.26 -38.93 -25.31
N VAL A 226 -6.00 -40.02 -25.07
CA VAL A 226 -6.34 -40.48 -23.71
C VAL A 226 -5.19 -41.26 -23.09
N ALA A 227 -4.50 -42.16 -23.80
CA ALA A 227 -3.37 -42.88 -23.22
C ALA A 227 -2.22 -41.94 -22.82
N VAL A 228 -1.81 -41.02 -23.71
CA VAL A 228 -0.80 -40.01 -23.40
C VAL A 228 -1.35 -38.98 -22.43
N GLY A 229 -2.57 -38.47 -22.62
CA GLY A 229 -3.17 -37.47 -21.72
C GLY A 229 -3.33 -37.95 -20.28
N VAL A 230 -3.76 -39.20 -20.09
CA VAL A 230 -3.92 -39.81 -18.75
C VAL A 230 -2.58 -40.32 -18.21
N ALA A 231 -1.72 -40.99 -18.98
CA ALA A 231 -0.43 -41.44 -18.47
C ALA A 231 0.50 -40.26 -18.13
N PHE A 232 0.50 -39.21 -18.95
CA PHE A 232 1.27 -37.98 -18.68
C PHE A 232 0.59 -37.15 -17.58
N GLY A 233 -0.74 -37.03 -17.56
CA GLY A 233 -1.47 -36.30 -16.52
C GLY A 233 -1.35 -36.94 -15.12
N VAL A 234 -1.55 -38.26 -15.02
CA VAL A 234 -1.38 -39.02 -13.77
C VAL A 234 0.09 -39.14 -13.40
N GLY A 235 0.99 -39.42 -14.36
CA GLY A 235 2.43 -39.49 -14.13
C GLY A 235 3.00 -38.16 -13.62
N PHE A 236 2.69 -37.05 -14.28
CA PHE A 236 3.06 -35.71 -13.85
C PHE A 236 2.41 -35.35 -12.51
N GLY A 237 1.12 -35.68 -12.30
CA GLY A 237 0.42 -35.47 -11.03
C GLY A 237 1.09 -36.19 -9.86
N VAL A 238 1.42 -37.48 -10.02
CA VAL A 238 2.13 -38.28 -9.00
C VAL A 238 3.54 -37.74 -8.76
N VAL A 239 4.30 -37.40 -9.81
CA VAL A 239 5.63 -36.79 -9.69
C VAL A 239 5.58 -35.42 -9.03
N TRP A 240 4.53 -34.63 -9.24
CA TRP A 240 4.32 -33.33 -8.58
C TRP A 240 3.95 -33.50 -7.10
N ILE A 241 3.01 -34.40 -6.79
CA ILE A 241 2.53 -34.65 -5.41
C ILE A 241 3.65 -35.28 -4.55
N LEU A 242 4.42 -36.22 -5.09
CA LEU A 242 5.52 -36.85 -4.35
C LEU A 242 6.81 -36.02 -4.42
N GLY A 243 7.20 -35.55 -5.61
CA GLY A 243 8.48 -34.84 -5.80
C GLY A 243 8.47 -33.38 -5.31
N VAL A 244 7.42 -32.61 -5.63
CA VAL A 244 7.34 -31.17 -5.29
C VAL A 244 6.66 -30.96 -3.94
N LEU A 245 5.48 -31.57 -3.71
CA LEU A 245 4.73 -31.39 -2.46
C LEU A 245 5.20 -32.27 -1.30
N ARG A 246 6.06 -33.28 -1.56
CA ARG A 246 6.70 -34.14 -0.53
C ARG A 246 5.74 -34.73 0.52
N VAL A 247 4.51 -35.08 0.12
CA VAL A 247 3.40 -35.45 1.04
C VAL A 247 3.77 -36.57 2.03
N TYR A 248 4.66 -37.49 1.64
CA TYR A 248 5.11 -38.60 2.47
C TYR A 248 6.06 -38.21 3.62
N PHE A 249 6.71 -37.03 3.57
CA PHE A 249 7.37 -36.42 4.74
C PHE A 249 6.40 -35.58 5.56
N TRP A 250 5.52 -34.84 4.89
CA TRP A 250 4.54 -33.97 5.56
C TRP A 250 3.57 -34.74 6.48
N LEU A 251 3.20 -35.98 6.15
CA LEU A 251 2.32 -36.78 7.02
C LEU A 251 2.96 -37.11 8.40
N PRO A 252 4.19 -37.67 8.49
CA PRO A 252 4.93 -37.74 9.75
C PRO A 252 5.10 -36.40 10.47
N GLU A 253 5.39 -35.32 9.75
CA GLU A 253 5.58 -33.98 10.35
C GLU A 253 4.28 -33.38 10.90
N LEU A 254 3.15 -33.63 10.23
CA LEU A 254 1.82 -33.29 10.70
C LEU A 254 1.49 -34.04 12.00
N LEU A 255 1.75 -35.34 12.06
CA LEU A 255 1.59 -36.14 13.27
C LEU A 255 2.53 -35.64 14.39
N TRP A 256 3.75 -35.21 14.06
CA TRP A 256 4.69 -34.64 15.02
C TRP A 256 4.22 -33.28 15.58
N ILE A 257 3.76 -32.35 14.75
CA ILE A 257 3.25 -31.05 15.25
C ILE A 257 1.95 -31.22 16.05
N LEU A 258 1.05 -32.14 15.65
CA LEU A 258 -0.13 -32.51 16.44
C LEU A 258 0.27 -33.10 17.81
N THR A 259 1.26 -34.00 17.83
CA THR A 259 1.79 -34.59 19.06
C THR A 259 2.42 -33.54 19.98
N LEU A 260 3.20 -32.61 19.42
CA LEU A 260 3.75 -31.47 20.17
C LEU A 260 2.65 -30.55 20.72
N PHE A 261 1.61 -30.24 19.94
CA PHE A 261 0.51 -29.39 20.36
C PHE A 261 -0.30 -30.01 21.51
N LEU A 262 -0.64 -31.30 21.39
CA LEU A 262 -1.44 -32.04 22.38
C LEU A 262 -0.67 -32.35 23.67
N LEU A 263 0.60 -32.79 23.58
CA LEU A 263 1.38 -33.15 24.77
C LEU A 263 2.02 -31.95 25.48
N SER A 264 2.18 -30.80 24.80
CA SER A 264 2.77 -29.63 25.42
C SER A 264 1.76 -28.86 26.26
N SER A 265 1.70 -29.19 27.55
CA SER A 265 1.07 -28.34 28.57
C SER A 265 1.67 -26.91 28.54
N ASN A 266 0.86 -25.90 28.85
CA ASN A 266 1.19 -24.47 28.84
C ASN A 266 2.51 -24.14 29.56
N GLY A 267 2.97 -24.96 30.50
CA GLY A 267 4.29 -24.86 31.13
C GLY A 267 5.47 -24.88 30.15
N LYS A 268 5.47 -25.81 29.16
CA LYS A 268 6.67 -26.24 28.42
C LYS A 268 6.77 -25.76 26.95
N ARG A 269 5.77 -25.04 26.43
CA ARG A 269 5.67 -24.66 25.00
C ARG A 269 6.89 -23.91 24.43
N VAL A 270 7.61 -23.10 25.22
CA VAL A 270 8.86 -22.44 24.78
C VAL A 270 9.95 -23.44 24.38
N ASN A 271 10.11 -24.54 25.11
CA ASN A 271 11.07 -25.59 24.73
C ASN A 271 10.64 -26.34 23.46
N CYS A 272 9.33 -26.44 23.20
CA CYS A 272 8.81 -27.05 21.97
C CYS A 272 9.17 -26.26 20.70
N LEU A 273 9.44 -24.94 20.79
CA LEU A 273 9.95 -24.15 19.66
C LEU A 273 11.25 -24.74 19.07
N ARG A 274 12.05 -25.44 19.88
CA ARG A 274 13.30 -26.10 19.44
C ARG A 274 13.06 -27.36 18.61
N TYR A 275 11.86 -27.94 18.65
CA TYR A 275 11.49 -29.21 18.01
C TYR A 275 10.44 -29.07 16.89
N LEU A 276 10.15 -27.85 16.44
CA LEU A 276 9.23 -27.58 15.33
C LEU A 276 9.75 -28.23 14.01
N PRO A 277 8.88 -28.84 13.18
CA PRO A 277 9.31 -29.48 11.93
C PRO A 277 10.14 -28.60 10.98
N PRO A 278 9.90 -27.28 10.82
CA PRO A 278 10.75 -26.41 10.01
C PRO A 278 12.21 -26.28 10.48
N ARG A 279 12.54 -26.71 11.72
CA ARG A 279 13.93 -26.82 12.18
C ARG A 279 14.60 -28.13 11.73
N PHE A 280 13.88 -29.05 11.07
CA PHE A 280 14.36 -30.34 10.56
C PHE A 280 14.22 -30.47 9.03
N ASP A 281 13.14 -30.00 8.40
CA ASP A 281 13.04 -29.76 6.95
C ASP A 281 12.68 -28.29 6.68
N GLU A 282 13.50 -27.57 5.91
CA GLU A 282 13.28 -26.16 5.53
C GLU A 282 12.39 -26.02 4.28
N LEU A 283 12.21 -27.11 3.51
CA LEU A 283 11.46 -27.12 2.25
C LEU A 283 9.96 -27.37 2.39
N ILE A 284 9.44 -27.64 3.60
CA ILE A 284 8.01 -27.92 3.85
C ILE A 284 7.14 -26.84 3.19
N ILE A 285 6.43 -27.20 2.10
CA ILE A 285 5.57 -26.28 1.33
C ILE A 285 4.15 -26.24 1.91
N LEU A 286 3.64 -27.40 2.33
CA LEU A 286 2.28 -27.53 2.85
C LEU A 286 2.17 -26.84 4.23
N PRO A 287 1.05 -26.16 4.55
CA PRO A 287 0.89 -25.51 5.83
C PRO A 287 0.82 -26.55 6.96
N LEU A 288 1.60 -26.32 8.01
CA LEU A 288 1.52 -27.11 9.25
C LEU A 288 0.60 -26.39 10.25
N PRO A 289 -0.54 -26.99 10.65
CA PRO A 289 -1.51 -26.33 11.51
C PRO A 289 -0.99 -26.15 12.95
N PHE A 290 -1.58 -25.20 13.67
CA PHE A 290 -1.32 -24.87 15.09
C PHE A 290 0.08 -24.31 15.42
N MET A 291 1.03 -24.31 14.48
CA MET A 291 2.36 -23.73 14.69
C MET A 291 2.30 -22.21 14.93
N ASP A 292 1.39 -21.52 14.25
CA ASP A 292 1.05 -20.12 14.49
C ASP A 292 0.63 -19.91 15.95
N VAL A 293 -0.34 -20.68 16.44
CA VAL A 293 -0.85 -20.62 17.82
C VAL A 293 0.27 -20.88 18.83
N MET A 294 1.11 -21.90 18.62
CA MET A 294 2.23 -22.21 19.51
C MET A 294 3.26 -21.07 19.59
N ILE A 295 3.50 -20.33 18.50
CA ILE A 295 4.41 -19.17 18.49
C ILE A 295 3.77 -17.99 19.23
N VAL A 296 2.48 -17.69 18.98
CA VAL A 296 1.74 -16.64 19.70
C VAL A 296 1.77 -16.90 21.21
N GLU A 297 1.53 -18.15 21.64
CA GLU A 297 1.55 -18.52 23.05
C GLU A 297 2.95 -18.51 23.67
N ALA A 298 3.98 -18.91 22.93
CA ALA A 298 5.36 -18.88 23.42
C ALA A 298 5.85 -17.43 23.62
N TYR A 299 5.44 -16.49 22.74
CA TYR A 299 5.72 -15.05 22.89
C TYR A 299 5.23 -14.50 24.23
N ARG A 300 4.14 -15.05 24.79
CA ARG A 300 3.59 -14.68 26.12
C ARG A 300 4.53 -14.97 27.30
N LYS A 301 5.61 -15.73 27.08
CA LYS A 301 6.59 -16.14 28.10
C LYS A 301 8.02 -15.76 27.74
N ASP A 302 8.38 -15.92 26.48
CA ASP A 302 9.69 -15.56 25.94
C ASP A 302 9.49 -14.87 24.58
N PRO A 303 9.40 -13.52 24.56
CA PRO A 303 9.24 -12.78 23.31
C PRO A 303 10.51 -12.81 22.45
N ILE A 304 11.68 -13.16 23.01
CA ILE A 304 12.94 -13.22 22.27
C ILE A 304 12.98 -14.51 21.44
N ALA A 305 12.80 -15.68 22.08
CA ALA A 305 12.79 -16.97 21.39
C ALA A 305 11.66 -17.09 20.36
N ALA A 306 10.52 -16.43 20.61
CA ALA A 306 9.44 -16.32 19.64
C ALA A 306 9.82 -15.45 18.42
N ARG A 307 10.40 -14.26 18.62
CA ARG A 307 10.89 -13.38 17.53
C ARG A 307 12.01 -14.03 16.72
N GLU A 308 12.96 -14.72 17.37
CA GLU A 308 13.99 -15.52 16.68
C GLU A 308 13.37 -16.60 15.78
N THR A 309 12.34 -17.29 16.28
CA THR A 309 11.66 -18.35 15.53
C THR A 309 10.87 -17.79 14.34
N ILE A 310 10.21 -16.63 14.50
CA ILE A 310 9.55 -15.90 13.40
C ILE A 310 10.58 -15.49 12.34
N ASN A 311 11.70 -14.90 12.74
CA ASN A 311 12.77 -14.49 11.82
C ASN A 311 13.39 -15.69 11.09
N TYR A 312 13.57 -16.83 11.75
CA TYR A 312 14.01 -18.08 11.12
C TYR A 312 13.02 -18.56 10.05
N LEU A 313 11.72 -18.58 10.37
CA LEU A 313 10.67 -18.99 9.41
C LEU A 313 10.63 -18.07 8.18
N ILE A 314 10.80 -16.75 8.36
CA ILE A 314 10.81 -15.77 7.25
C ILE A 314 12.05 -15.93 6.35
N THR A 315 13.24 -16.14 6.94
CA THR A 315 14.53 -16.02 6.24
C THR A 315 15.16 -17.34 5.79
N SER A 316 14.66 -18.48 6.27
CA SER A 316 15.32 -19.79 6.09
C SER A 316 14.35 -20.96 5.86
N THR A 317 13.06 -20.70 5.59
CA THR A 317 12.05 -21.72 5.31
C THR A 317 10.99 -21.21 4.32
N ASN A 318 10.22 -22.12 3.71
CA ASN A 318 9.06 -21.75 2.88
C ASN A 318 7.81 -21.32 3.70
N GLN A 319 7.84 -21.40 5.04
CA GLN A 319 6.67 -21.19 5.92
C GLN A 319 6.41 -19.71 6.26
N GLN A 320 6.71 -18.78 5.35
CA GLN A 320 6.51 -17.34 5.52
C GLN A 320 5.05 -16.97 5.87
N LYS A 321 4.07 -17.74 5.37
CA LYS A 321 2.66 -17.57 5.71
C LYS A 321 2.36 -17.86 7.18
N VAL A 322 2.94 -18.91 7.76
CA VAL A 322 2.78 -19.23 9.19
C VAL A 322 3.44 -18.16 10.06
N ALA A 323 4.58 -17.61 9.63
CA ALA A 323 5.21 -16.49 10.31
C ALA A 323 4.34 -15.22 10.27
N ALA A 324 3.71 -14.90 9.13
CA ALA A 324 2.75 -13.81 9.00
C ALA A 324 1.53 -13.98 9.92
N GLN A 325 0.99 -15.21 10.02
CA GLN A 325 -0.13 -15.53 10.91
C GLN A 325 0.26 -15.44 12.39
N ALA A 326 1.47 -15.89 12.75
CA ALA A 326 2.00 -15.73 14.10
C ALA A 326 2.21 -14.26 14.49
N ILE A 327 2.78 -13.43 13.61
CA ILE A 327 2.90 -11.97 13.81
C ILE A 327 1.50 -11.35 14.01
N SER A 328 0.54 -11.74 13.16
CA SER A 328 -0.84 -11.24 13.22
C SER A 328 -1.51 -11.60 14.55
N GLY A 329 -1.36 -12.85 15.00
CA GLY A 329 -1.88 -13.33 16.28
C GLY A 329 -1.21 -12.67 17.49
N ILE A 330 0.11 -12.38 17.44
CA ILE A 330 0.82 -11.65 18.50
C ILE A 330 0.34 -10.20 18.56
N ALA A 331 0.19 -9.52 17.43
CA ALA A 331 -0.34 -8.16 17.38
C ALA A 331 -1.76 -8.10 17.97
N VAL A 332 -2.63 -9.04 17.61
CA VAL A 332 -3.99 -9.19 18.17
C VAL A 332 -3.96 -9.50 19.68
N ASP A 333 -3.06 -10.37 20.16
CA ASP A 333 -2.93 -10.70 21.59
C ASP A 333 -2.44 -9.50 22.41
N ILE A 334 -1.50 -8.69 21.89
CA ILE A 334 -1.02 -7.45 22.55
C ILE A 334 -2.15 -6.41 22.61
N VAL A 335 -2.77 -6.09 21.47
CA VAL A 335 -3.79 -5.04 21.34
C VAL A 335 -5.05 -5.36 22.19
N ASN A 336 -5.41 -6.65 22.34
CA ASN A 336 -6.51 -7.09 23.21
C ASN A 336 -6.22 -7.05 24.73
N ARG A 337 -4.95 -6.92 25.15
CA ARG A 337 -4.58 -6.91 26.57
C ARG A 337 -4.61 -5.53 27.22
N CYS A 338 -4.70 -4.47 26.44
CA CYS A 338 -4.73 -3.10 26.93
C CYS A 338 -5.99 -2.88 27.78
N GLN A 339 -5.79 -2.63 29.07
CA GLN A 339 -6.85 -2.37 30.06
C GLN A 339 -6.81 -0.92 30.57
N ARG A 340 -5.71 -0.21 30.33
CA ARG A 340 -5.47 1.17 30.77
C ARG A 340 -5.02 2.05 29.61
N LEU A 341 -5.18 3.36 29.81
CA LEU A 341 -4.71 4.39 28.88
C LEU A 341 -3.19 4.32 28.64
N SER A 342 -2.41 4.03 29.69
CA SER A 342 -0.97 3.76 29.63
C SER A 342 -0.60 2.67 28.62
N ASP A 343 -1.36 1.58 28.64
CA ASP A 343 -1.08 0.40 27.82
C ASP A 343 -1.25 0.76 26.35
N ILE A 344 -2.30 1.54 26.02
CA ILE A 344 -2.58 2.05 24.67
C ILE A 344 -1.46 2.97 24.17
N VAL A 345 -0.89 3.81 25.05
CA VAL A 345 0.25 4.71 24.71
C VAL A 345 1.53 3.93 24.39
N GLU A 346 1.74 2.76 25.01
CA GLU A 346 2.95 1.94 24.80
C GLU A 346 2.93 1.07 23.54
N ILE A 347 1.77 0.77 22.94
CA ILE A 347 1.63 -0.20 21.83
C ILE A 347 2.58 0.12 20.68
N ALA A 348 2.71 1.39 20.29
CA ALA A 348 3.62 1.82 19.24
C ALA A 348 5.08 1.41 19.52
N ASN A 349 5.50 1.37 20.80
CA ASN A 349 6.81 0.89 21.21
C ASN A 349 6.85 -0.66 21.24
N GLN A 350 5.81 -1.30 21.78
CA GLN A 350 5.75 -2.77 21.93
C GLN A 350 5.65 -3.52 20.60
N LEU A 351 5.08 -2.89 19.55
CA LEU A 351 4.93 -3.43 18.20
C LEU A 351 6.00 -2.95 17.21
N ALA A 352 6.95 -2.09 17.62
CA ALA A 352 7.99 -1.52 16.75
C ALA A 352 8.94 -2.55 16.07
N TRP A 353 8.87 -3.82 16.47
CA TRP A 353 9.62 -4.93 15.86
C TRP A 353 8.90 -5.57 14.65
N ILE A 354 7.63 -5.23 14.40
CA ILE A 354 6.88 -5.76 13.27
C ILE A 354 7.41 -5.14 11.96
N PRO A 355 7.71 -5.93 10.93
CA PRO A 355 8.24 -5.40 9.67
C PRO A 355 7.23 -4.48 8.98
N SER A 356 7.75 -3.42 8.36
CA SER A 356 6.99 -2.54 7.46
C SER A 356 7.34 -2.88 6.00
N PRO A 357 6.36 -3.08 5.10
CA PRO A 357 4.91 -3.05 5.34
C PRO A 357 4.42 -4.26 6.16
N SER A 358 3.34 -4.05 6.91
CA SER A 358 2.71 -5.09 7.72
C SER A 358 2.19 -6.27 6.88
N PRO A 359 2.15 -7.49 7.43
CA PRO A 359 1.55 -8.65 6.77
C PRO A 359 0.16 -8.38 6.19
N LYS A 360 -0.14 -8.92 5.00
CA LYS A 360 -1.43 -8.75 4.31
C LYS A 360 -2.64 -9.13 5.16
N GLU A 361 -2.45 -10.05 6.11
CA GLU A 361 -3.47 -10.57 7.03
C GLU A 361 -3.83 -9.57 8.16
N LEU A 362 -3.01 -8.53 8.39
CA LEU A 362 -3.31 -7.40 9.28
C LEU A 362 -3.93 -6.19 8.53
N GLY A 363 -3.90 -6.22 7.19
CA GLY A 363 -4.48 -5.20 6.32
C GLY A 363 -4.05 -3.77 6.65
N THR A 364 -4.99 -2.82 6.49
CA THR A 364 -4.85 -1.42 6.89
C THR A 364 -5.20 -1.17 8.36
N VAL A 365 -5.67 -2.20 9.08
CA VAL A 365 -6.25 -2.09 10.43
C VAL A 365 -5.18 -1.81 11.49
N LEU A 366 -4.05 -2.53 11.46
CA LEU A 366 -2.98 -2.32 12.44
C LEU A 366 -2.37 -0.90 12.39
N PRO A 367 -2.04 -0.33 11.20
CA PRO A 367 -1.62 1.08 11.11
C PRO A 367 -2.59 2.07 11.77
N GLN A 368 -3.90 1.85 11.64
CA GLN A 368 -4.91 2.73 12.25
C GLN A 368 -4.92 2.62 13.78
N PHE A 369 -4.76 1.42 14.36
CA PHE A 369 -4.57 1.27 15.82
C PHE A 369 -3.27 1.93 16.31
N LEU A 370 -2.20 1.95 15.51
CA LEU A 370 -0.94 2.64 15.84
C LEU A 370 -1.09 4.18 15.77
N GLU A 371 -1.83 4.70 14.78
CA GLU A 371 -2.19 6.12 14.69
C GLU A 371 -3.07 6.56 15.88
N ILE A 372 -4.03 5.71 16.28
CA ILE A 372 -4.85 5.93 17.48
C ILE A 372 -3.97 5.95 18.75
N SER A 373 -3.02 5.02 18.89
CA SER A 373 -2.04 4.98 19.99
C SER A 373 -1.21 6.27 20.08
N GLN A 374 -0.76 6.82 18.93
CA GLN A 374 -0.03 8.09 18.87
C GLN A 374 -0.91 9.29 19.24
N ASN A 375 -2.14 9.35 18.76
CA ASN A 375 -3.08 10.42 19.13
C ASN A 375 -3.45 10.39 20.62
N VAL A 376 -3.57 9.20 21.23
CA VAL A 376 -3.73 9.07 22.69
C VAL A 376 -2.49 9.56 23.43
N ARG A 377 -1.28 9.24 22.97
CA ARG A 377 -0.04 9.79 23.56
C ARG A 377 -0.02 11.32 23.53
N ALA A 378 -0.36 11.93 22.39
CA ALA A 378 -0.45 13.39 22.25
C ALA A 378 -1.51 14.03 23.17
N SER A 379 -2.58 13.30 23.51
CA SER A 379 -3.55 13.75 24.52
C SER A 379 -3.01 13.65 25.96
N GLU A 380 -2.17 12.66 26.26
CA GLU A 380 -1.55 12.52 27.59
C GLU A 380 -0.39 13.49 27.85
N GLU A 381 0.34 13.88 26.81
CA GLU A 381 1.43 14.88 26.88
C GLU A 381 0.91 16.34 26.96
N ALA A 382 -0.41 16.56 26.85
CA ALA A 382 -0.99 17.90 26.86
C ALA A 382 -1.10 18.53 28.28
N THR A 383 -0.86 19.83 28.36
CA THR A 383 -0.60 20.59 29.60
C THR A 383 -1.82 21.00 30.44
N SER A 384 -3.05 20.76 29.96
CA SER A 384 -4.31 21.15 30.61
C SER A 384 -5.31 20.02 30.51
N HIS A 385 -6.08 19.76 31.58
CA HIS A 385 -7.12 18.72 31.60
C HIS A 385 -8.16 18.94 30.50
N TYR A 386 -8.57 20.19 30.25
CA TYR A 386 -9.46 20.51 29.13
C TYR A 386 -8.81 20.14 27.78
N ARG A 387 -7.51 20.40 27.60
CA ARG A 387 -6.80 20.06 26.36
C ARG A 387 -6.60 18.55 26.19
N LYS A 388 -6.40 17.79 27.28
CA LYS A 388 -6.41 16.31 27.26
C LYS A 388 -7.77 15.79 26.78
N TYR A 389 -8.85 16.26 27.42
CA TYR A 389 -10.24 15.95 27.06
C TYR A 389 -10.56 16.28 25.60
N GLU A 390 -10.13 17.46 25.12
CA GLU A 390 -10.40 17.91 23.75
C GLU A 390 -9.66 17.04 22.72
N LEU A 391 -8.38 16.73 22.95
CA LEU A 391 -7.57 15.89 22.06
C LEU A 391 -8.07 14.43 22.00
N LEU A 392 -8.59 13.87 23.10
CA LEU A 392 -9.17 12.52 23.11
C LEU A 392 -10.36 12.33 22.15
N ASN A 393 -11.02 13.41 21.71
CA ASN A 393 -12.06 13.31 20.67
C ASN A 393 -11.52 12.78 19.33
N ILE A 394 -10.23 12.97 19.03
CA ILE A 394 -9.62 12.49 17.78
C ILE A 394 -9.55 10.95 17.77
N PRO A 395 -8.86 10.27 18.71
CA PRO A 395 -8.81 8.81 18.74
C PRO A 395 -10.17 8.16 19.02
N ILE A 396 -11.07 8.79 19.79
CA ILE A 396 -12.44 8.29 20.01
C ILE A 396 -13.24 8.25 18.69
N ASN A 397 -13.21 9.32 17.89
CA ASN A 397 -13.90 9.33 16.61
C ASN A 397 -13.23 8.41 15.57
N ALA A 398 -11.90 8.28 15.59
CA ALA A 398 -11.18 7.31 14.77
C ALA A 398 -11.56 5.85 15.12
N LEU A 399 -11.63 5.49 16.41
CA LEU A 399 -12.11 4.17 16.86
C LEU A 399 -13.54 3.89 16.44
N ARG A 400 -14.45 4.87 16.53
CA ARG A 400 -15.85 4.73 16.07
C ARG A 400 -15.94 4.49 14.57
N GLN A 401 -15.16 5.20 13.75
CA GLN A 401 -15.08 4.97 12.30
C GLN A 401 -14.46 3.62 11.95
N LEU A 402 -13.40 3.22 12.68
CA LEU A 402 -12.75 1.91 12.54
C LEU A 402 -13.71 0.77 12.90
N GLY A 403 -14.48 0.87 13.99
CA GLY A 403 -15.50 -0.11 14.34
C GLY A 403 -16.56 -0.27 13.24
N GLN A 404 -17.00 0.84 12.63
CA GLN A 404 -17.94 0.82 11.50
C GLN A 404 -17.32 0.18 10.24
N SER A 405 -16.05 0.42 9.93
CA SER A 405 -15.39 -0.21 8.77
C SER A 405 -15.11 -1.71 8.99
N LEU A 406 -14.78 -2.12 10.22
CA LEU A 406 -14.62 -3.53 10.61
C LEU A 406 -15.95 -4.29 10.49
N ALA A 407 -17.08 -3.69 10.88
CA ALA A 407 -18.41 -4.28 10.71
C ALA A 407 -18.82 -4.46 9.23
N LEU A 408 -18.21 -3.71 8.31
CA LEU A 408 -18.42 -3.82 6.84
C LEU A 408 -17.36 -4.71 6.16
N THR A 409 -16.39 -5.24 6.90
CA THR A 409 -15.27 -6.03 6.36
C THR A 409 -15.68 -7.50 6.16
N LYS A 410 -15.31 -8.08 5.02
CA LYS A 410 -15.69 -9.47 4.65
C LYS A 410 -15.04 -10.55 5.51
N ASP A 411 -13.88 -10.27 6.09
CA ASP A 411 -13.11 -11.22 6.89
C ASP A 411 -13.62 -11.29 8.34
N ALA A 412 -14.64 -12.14 8.56
CA ALA A 412 -15.31 -12.30 9.85
C ALA A 412 -14.35 -12.54 11.05
N ARG A 413 -13.20 -13.20 10.84
CA ARG A 413 -12.19 -13.37 11.90
C ARG A 413 -11.56 -12.05 12.33
N VAL A 414 -11.22 -11.19 11.37
CA VAL A 414 -10.63 -9.86 11.59
C VAL A 414 -11.67 -8.92 12.21
N ALA A 415 -12.90 -8.96 11.70
CA ALA A 415 -14.01 -8.18 12.24
C ALA A 415 -14.30 -8.52 13.72
N VAL A 416 -14.33 -9.82 14.08
CA VAL A 416 -14.52 -10.25 15.48
C VAL A 416 -13.30 -9.96 16.35
N SER A 417 -12.07 -10.24 15.87
CA SER A 417 -10.87 -10.08 16.70
C SER A 417 -10.57 -8.62 17.01
N PHE A 418 -10.63 -7.72 16.01
CA PHE A 418 -10.35 -6.29 16.19
C PHE A 418 -11.58 -5.47 16.58
N GLY A 419 -12.81 -5.90 16.24
CA GLY A 419 -14.03 -5.20 16.65
C GLY A 419 -14.23 -5.21 18.16
N ASN A 420 -14.01 -6.37 18.80
CA ASN A 420 -13.99 -6.47 20.26
C ASN A 420 -12.92 -5.57 20.88
N THR A 421 -11.73 -5.47 20.26
CA THR A 421 -10.66 -4.62 20.76
C THR A 421 -10.96 -3.13 20.60
N ALA A 422 -11.49 -2.73 19.45
CA ALA A 422 -11.91 -1.36 19.19
C ALA A 422 -12.97 -0.90 20.19
N GLN A 423 -13.94 -1.78 20.51
CA GLN A 423 -14.96 -1.49 21.51
C GLN A 423 -14.39 -1.43 22.95
N SER A 424 -13.43 -2.29 23.29
CA SER A 424 -12.71 -2.23 24.57
C SER A 424 -11.95 -0.90 24.73
N TRP A 425 -11.14 -0.53 23.72
CA TRP A 425 -10.42 0.74 23.71
C TRP A 425 -11.36 1.94 23.73
N LEU A 426 -12.45 1.90 22.96
CA LEU A 426 -13.45 2.97 22.96
C LEU A 426 -14.04 3.16 24.37
N THR A 427 -14.32 2.06 25.09
CA THR A 427 -14.78 2.10 26.47
C THR A 427 -13.73 2.69 27.42
N ILE A 428 -12.45 2.34 27.24
CA ILE A 428 -11.32 2.91 28.01
C ILE A 428 -11.19 4.42 27.75
N LEU A 429 -11.19 4.84 26.48
CA LEU A 429 -11.04 6.26 26.12
C LEU A 429 -12.27 7.09 26.52
N GLU A 430 -13.49 6.58 26.37
CA GLU A 430 -14.70 7.28 26.82
C GLU A 430 -14.77 7.38 28.35
N THR A 431 -14.23 6.39 29.08
CA THR A 431 -14.10 6.47 30.55
C THR A 431 -13.06 7.51 30.95
N ALA A 432 -11.87 7.48 30.34
CA ALA A 432 -10.82 8.48 30.57
C ALA A 432 -11.29 9.90 30.20
N GLN A 433 -12.05 10.05 29.11
CA GLN A 433 -12.63 11.32 28.69
C GLN A 433 -13.58 11.88 29.76
N ARG A 434 -14.47 11.06 30.36
CA ARG A 434 -15.36 11.51 31.45
C ARG A 434 -14.57 11.95 32.69
N THR A 435 -13.57 11.18 33.10
CA THR A 435 -12.71 11.56 34.24
C THR A 435 -11.96 12.87 33.97
N LEU A 436 -11.47 13.09 32.74
CA LEU A 436 -10.82 14.34 32.34
C LEU A 436 -11.81 15.50 32.19
N GLU A 437 -13.07 15.24 31.83
CA GLU A 437 -14.14 16.24 31.81
C GLU A 437 -14.49 16.70 33.23
N GLU A 438 -14.67 15.77 34.16
CA GLU A 438 -14.86 16.05 35.59
C GLU A 438 -13.66 16.82 36.18
N GLN A 439 -12.43 16.43 35.86
CA GLN A 439 -11.21 17.13 36.29
C GLN A 439 -11.08 18.53 35.67
N ALA A 440 -11.47 18.72 34.41
CA ALA A 440 -11.48 20.04 33.76
C ALA A 440 -12.56 20.97 34.35
N GLN A 441 -13.73 20.42 34.71
CA GLN A 441 -14.77 21.15 35.44
C GLN A 441 -14.30 21.53 36.86
N GLN A 442 -13.56 20.65 37.54
CA GLN A 442 -12.96 20.92 38.86
C GLN A 442 -11.81 21.93 38.79
N SER A 443 -10.98 21.91 37.75
CA SER A 443 -9.85 22.85 37.60
C SER A 443 -10.28 24.25 37.16
N LYS A 444 -11.54 24.41 36.68
CA LYS A 444 -12.20 25.68 36.35
C LYS A 444 -11.42 26.57 35.35
N GLU A 445 -10.47 26.00 34.60
CA GLU A 445 -9.65 26.75 33.65
C GLU A 445 -10.51 27.43 32.59
N ILE A 446 -10.14 28.65 32.21
CA ILE A 446 -10.80 29.42 31.17
C ILE A 446 -10.58 28.72 29.84
N ARG A 447 -11.66 28.23 29.23
CA ARG A 447 -11.63 27.56 27.94
C ARG A 447 -11.00 28.46 26.87
N GLN A 448 -9.94 27.97 26.22
CA GLN A 448 -9.33 28.67 25.10
C GLN A 448 -10.27 28.65 23.87
N VAL A 449 -10.77 29.82 23.49
CA VAL A 449 -11.80 30.00 22.44
C VAL A 449 -11.32 30.79 21.23
N TYR A 450 -10.14 31.40 21.29
CA TYR A 450 -9.55 32.16 20.19
C TYR A 450 -8.68 31.25 19.30
N ILE A 451 -8.61 31.55 18.00
CA ILE A 451 -7.82 30.80 17.01
C ILE A 451 -6.97 31.79 16.22
N ALA A 452 -5.77 32.06 16.73
CA ALA A 452 -4.78 32.86 16.00
C ALA A 452 -4.22 32.07 14.79
N GLY A 453 -3.92 32.79 13.71
CA GLY A 453 -3.17 32.31 12.55
C GLY A 453 -4.00 31.55 11.50
N ASN A 454 -4.63 30.44 11.89
CA ASN A 454 -5.29 29.52 10.96
C ASN A 454 -6.60 30.09 10.36
N SER A 455 -6.88 29.77 9.09
CA SER A 455 -8.15 30.15 8.45
C SER A 455 -9.31 29.29 8.95
N LEU A 456 -10.35 29.95 9.46
CA LEU A 456 -11.46 29.32 10.19
C LEU A 456 -12.26 28.37 9.28
N ASP A 457 -12.43 27.12 9.72
CA ASP A 457 -13.35 26.16 9.07
C ASP A 457 -14.72 26.20 9.78
N PRO A 458 -15.84 26.40 9.04
CA PRO A 458 -17.19 26.41 9.61
C PRO A 458 -17.53 25.21 10.51
N LYS A 459 -16.97 24.03 10.25
CA LYS A 459 -17.25 22.81 11.01
C LYS A 459 -16.67 22.85 12.43
N THR A 460 -15.51 23.48 12.62
CA THR A 460 -14.80 23.54 13.91
C THR A 460 -14.97 24.89 14.60
N ALA A 461 -14.87 25.98 13.85
CA ALA A 461 -14.95 27.34 14.37
C ALA A 461 -16.40 27.80 14.63
N LYS A 462 -17.40 27.23 13.94
CA LYS A 462 -18.84 27.55 14.09
C LYS A 462 -19.10 29.06 14.12
N ASN A 463 -19.41 29.63 15.29
CA ASN A 463 -19.80 31.03 15.44
C ASN A 463 -18.61 32.00 15.64
N ARG A 464 -17.36 31.52 15.69
CA ARG A 464 -16.15 32.37 15.84
C ARG A 464 -15.89 33.28 14.64
N PHE A 465 -16.53 33.04 13.49
CA PHE A 465 -16.54 33.99 12.37
C PHE A 465 -17.63 35.04 12.58
N LYS A 466 -17.21 36.23 13.02
CA LYS A 466 -18.06 37.41 13.20
C LYS A 466 -17.96 38.36 12.01
N GLY A 467 -19.03 39.13 11.80
CA GLY A 467 -19.06 40.22 10.82
C GLY A 467 -19.11 39.82 9.34
N ARG A 468 -18.72 40.76 8.47
CA ARG A 468 -18.60 40.63 6.99
C ARG A 468 -19.92 40.41 6.23
N ILE A 469 -21.04 40.75 6.86
CA ILE A 469 -22.40 40.58 6.31
C ILE A 469 -22.62 41.49 5.09
N ASP A 470 -21.96 42.64 5.08
CA ASP A 470 -21.82 43.57 3.95
C ASP A 470 -21.16 42.90 2.73
N ILE A 471 -19.98 42.30 2.89
CA ILE A 471 -19.22 41.67 1.81
C ILE A 471 -20.00 40.47 1.24
N PHE A 472 -20.61 39.64 2.10
CA PHE A 472 -21.43 38.52 1.62
C PHE A 472 -22.66 38.99 0.82
N ARG A 473 -23.31 40.07 1.25
CA ARG A 473 -24.46 40.67 0.55
C ARG A 473 -24.05 41.31 -0.78
N GLU A 474 -22.90 41.98 -0.85
CA GLU A 474 -22.41 42.52 -2.13
C GLU A 474 -22.02 41.40 -3.10
N ILE A 475 -21.33 40.35 -2.65
CA ILE A 475 -21.05 39.16 -3.48
C ILE A 475 -22.34 38.53 -4.01
N GLU A 476 -23.34 38.32 -3.15
CA GLU A 476 -24.64 37.74 -3.52
C GLU A 476 -25.40 38.61 -4.52
N SER A 477 -25.47 39.93 -4.28
CA SER A 477 -26.14 40.89 -5.15
C SER A 477 -25.48 41.02 -6.53
N LEU A 478 -24.14 40.99 -6.58
CA LEU A 478 -23.40 41.08 -7.84
C LEU A 478 -23.50 39.78 -8.64
N ALA A 479 -23.43 38.63 -7.95
CA ALA A 479 -23.59 37.32 -8.58
C ALA A 479 -25.00 37.12 -9.18
N LEU A 480 -26.02 37.68 -8.55
CA LEU A 480 -27.41 37.64 -9.03
C LEU A 480 -27.74 38.60 -10.20
N SER A 481 -26.83 39.49 -10.57
CA SER A 481 -27.11 40.48 -11.63
C SER A 481 -27.17 39.84 -13.02
N GLU A 482 -27.86 40.48 -13.97
CA GLU A 482 -28.05 39.93 -15.34
C GLU A 482 -26.74 39.72 -16.12
N GLN A 483 -25.70 40.45 -15.74
CA GLN A 483 -24.34 40.37 -16.27
C GLN A 483 -23.36 40.39 -15.08
N PRO A 484 -23.13 39.25 -14.40
CA PRO A 484 -22.32 39.20 -13.20
C PRO A 484 -20.88 39.64 -13.52
N PRO A 485 -20.34 40.68 -12.87
CA PRO A 485 -18.98 41.14 -13.10
C PRO A 485 -17.96 40.16 -12.52
N VAL A 486 -16.70 40.31 -12.94
CA VAL A 486 -15.58 39.68 -12.21
C VAL A 486 -15.53 40.28 -10.80
N LEU A 487 -15.36 39.45 -9.78
CA LEU A 487 -15.18 39.90 -8.41
C LEU A 487 -13.70 39.80 -8.02
N LEU A 488 -13.16 40.83 -7.36
CA LEU A 488 -11.83 40.79 -6.74
C LEU A 488 -11.93 41.12 -5.26
N LEU A 489 -11.78 40.10 -4.41
CA LEU A 489 -11.71 40.21 -2.96
C LEU A 489 -10.26 40.47 -2.51
N TYR A 490 -9.90 41.74 -2.35
CA TYR A 490 -8.54 42.15 -2.00
C TYR A 490 -8.45 42.71 -0.58
N GLY A 491 -7.26 42.73 0.00
CA GLY A 491 -7.01 43.28 1.34
C GLY A 491 -5.76 42.69 1.98
N GLY A 492 -5.39 43.18 3.17
CA GLY A 492 -4.15 42.81 3.85
C GLY A 492 -3.99 41.30 4.13
N ARG A 493 -2.77 40.91 4.51
CA ARG A 493 -2.53 39.57 5.09
C ARG A 493 -3.28 39.47 6.44
N ARG A 494 -3.81 38.27 6.73
CA ARG A 494 -4.55 37.94 7.95
C ARG A 494 -5.85 38.75 8.22
N THR A 495 -6.44 39.45 7.24
CA THR A 495 -7.76 40.14 7.38
C THR A 495 -8.98 39.22 7.32
N GLY A 496 -8.79 37.94 7.00
CA GLY A 496 -9.83 36.90 7.06
C GLY A 496 -10.35 36.38 5.71
N LYS A 497 -9.78 36.78 4.57
CA LYS A 497 -10.25 36.42 3.21
C LYS A 497 -10.61 34.93 3.04
N THR A 498 -9.65 34.03 3.18
CA THR A 498 -9.85 32.57 3.07
C THR A 498 -10.90 32.04 4.04
N SER A 499 -10.99 32.61 5.26
CA SER A 499 -12.06 32.27 6.21
C SER A 499 -13.42 32.71 5.68
N ALA A 500 -13.55 33.91 5.12
CA ALA A 500 -14.80 34.38 4.52
C ALA A 500 -15.23 33.49 3.34
N LEU A 501 -14.30 33.09 2.46
CA LEU A 501 -14.59 32.16 1.36
C LEU A 501 -15.04 30.78 1.86
N LYS A 502 -14.44 30.26 2.95
CA LYS A 502 -14.89 29.02 3.61
C LYS A 502 -16.30 29.14 4.21
N TYR A 503 -16.68 30.32 4.72
CA TYR A 503 -18.00 30.60 5.29
C TYR A 503 -19.06 30.99 4.26
N LEU A 504 -18.67 31.43 3.06
CA LEU A 504 -19.55 31.81 1.96
C LEU A 504 -20.69 30.80 1.67
N PRO A 505 -20.48 29.46 1.64
CA PRO A 505 -21.54 28.46 1.44
C PRO A 505 -22.63 28.40 2.54
N TYR A 506 -22.41 29.08 3.67
CA TYR A 506 -23.30 29.12 4.83
C TYR A 506 -23.94 30.51 5.01
N ARG A 507 -23.60 31.49 4.16
CA ARG A 507 -24.00 32.90 4.30
C ARG A 507 -24.75 33.44 3.08
N ILE A 508 -24.68 32.78 1.92
CA ILE A 508 -25.44 33.14 0.71
C ILE A 508 -26.52 32.09 0.37
N GLN A 509 -27.44 32.47 -0.50
CA GLN A 509 -28.56 31.65 -0.96
C GLN A 509 -28.16 30.35 -1.69
N ALA A 510 -29.09 29.38 -1.71
CA ALA A 510 -28.88 28.04 -2.26
C ALA A 510 -28.73 27.95 -3.79
N ASN A 511 -29.02 29.02 -4.54
CA ASN A 511 -28.87 29.08 -6.01
C ASN A 511 -27.40 29.24 -6.42
N ILE A 512 -26.61 29.93 -5.59
CA ILE A 512 -25.18 30.16 -5.84
C ILE A 512 -24.39 29.00 -5.23
N VAL A 513 -23.50 28.40 -6.02
CA VAL A 513 -22.62 27.29 -5.66
C VAL A 513 -21.19 27.82 -5.57
N PRO A 514 -20.73 28.30 -4.40
CA PRO A 514 -19.37 28.76 -4.21
C PRO A 514 -18.38 27.58 -4.21
N LEU A 515 -17.43 27.61 -5.15
CA LEU A 515 -16.41 26.58 -5.35
C LEU A 515 -15.04 27.18 -5.02
N LEU A 516 -14.56 26.94 -3.81
CA LEU A 516 -13.25 27.39 -3.34
C LEU A 516 -12.13 26.51 -3.92
N ILE A 517 -11.21 27.14 -4.64
CA ILE A 517 -9.97 26.58 -5.18
C ILE A 517 -8.81 27.33 -4.52
N ASP A 518 -7.83 26.56 -4.04
CA ASP A 518 -6.58 27.04 -3.48
C ASP A 518 -5.49 26.94 -4.56
N LEU A 519 -5.02 28.09 -5.06
CA LEU A 519 -4.01 28.13 -6.12
C LEU A 519 -2.57 28.02 -5.59
N GLN A 520 -2.37 28.02 -4.26
CA GLN A 520 -1.05 27.76 -3.66
C GLN A 520 -0.58 26.33 -4.01
N GLY A 521 -1.50 25.36 -4.00
CA GLY A 521 -1.21 24.00 -4.45
C GLY A 521 -0.96 23.90 -5.97
N ALA A 522 -1.61 24.76 -6.76
CA ALA A 522 -1.54 24.76 -8.23
C ALA A 522 -0.17 25.24 -8.76
N ALA A 523 0.56 26.08 -8.01
CA ALA A 523 1.93 26.47 -8.35
C ALA A 523 2.92 25.28 -8.41
N SER A 524 2.59 24.15 -7.76
CA SER A 524 3.35 22.90 -7.86
C SER A 524 3.29 22.24 -9.25
N ALA A 525 2.28 22.59 -10.07
CA ALA A 525 2.07 22.00 -11.38
C ALA A 525 2.92 22.73 -12.44
N THR A 526 4.11 22.22 -12.71
CA THR A 526 5.03 22.73 -13.75
C THR A 526 4.54 22.53 -15.20
N THR A 527 3.32 22.02 -15.39
CA THR A 527 2.73 21.77 -16.72
C THR A 527 1.27 22.24 -16.79
N LEU A 528 0.85 22.70 -17.96
CA LEU A 528 -0.52 23.13 -18.22
C LEU A 528 -1.55 21.99 -18.00
N LYS A 529 -1.17 20.75 -18.32
CA LYS A 529 -1.97 19.55 -18.02
C LYS A 529 -2.14 19.37 -16.51
N GLY A 530 -1.06 19.40 -15.73
CA GLY A 530 -1.12 19.24 -14.28
C GLY A 530 -1.94 20.33 -13.59
N LEU A 531 -1.89 21.57 -14.10
CA LEU A 531 -2.78 22.65 -13.65
C LEU A 531 -4.25 22.31 -13.90
N ALA A 532 -4.59 21.84 -15.10
CA ALA A 532 -5.97 21.51 -15.45
C ALA A 532 -6.52 20.30 -14.67
N GLU A 533 -5.71 19.26 -14.47
CA GLU A 533 -6.03 18.11 -13.61
C GLU A 533 -6.28 18.56 -12.16
N ASN A 534 -5.41 19.42 -11.62
CA ASN A 534 -5.54 19.98 -10.28
C ASN A 534 -6.81 20.84 -10.14
N LEU A 535 -7.08 21.75 -11.08
CA LEU A 535 -8.29 22.58 -11.08
C LEU A 535 -9.57 21.74 -11.12
N ALA A 536 -9.64 20.72 -11.98
CA ALA A 536 -10.80 19.84 -12.05
C ALA A 536 -11.01 19.05 -10.74
N GLN A 537 -9.94 18.50 -10.17
CA GLN A 537 -10.01 17.81 -8.88
C GLN A 537 -10.49 18.76 -7.77
N GLN A 538 -9.93 19.97 -7.67
CA GLN A 538 -10.33 20.95 -6.66
C GLN A 538 -11.80 21.36 -6.80
N ILE A 539 -12.30 21.59 -8.03
CA ILE A 539 -13.73 21.88 -8.30
C ILE A 539 -14.63 20.74 -7.79
N ILE A 540 -14.27 19.49 -8.10
CA ILE A 540 -15.03 18.30 -7.69
C ILE A 540 -14.97 18.12 -6.16
N GLU A 541 -13.83 18.36 -5.53
CA GLU A 541 -13.70 18.28 -4.08
C GLU A 541 -14.43 19.40 -3.35
N ALA A 542 -14.36 20.65 -3.83
CA ALA A 542 -15.13 21.77 -3.29
C ALA A 542 -16.64 21.45 -3.31
N ALA A 543 -17.16 20.98 -4.44
CA ALA A 543 -18.57 20.59 -4.61
C ALA A 543 -19.01 19.45 -3.65
N ARG A 544 -18.11 18.51 -3.33
CA ARG A 544 -18.32 17.44 -2.33
C ARG A 544 -18.21 17.92 -0.88
N ARG A 545 -17.44 18.98 -0.60
CA ARG A 545 -17.22 19.56 0.74
C ARG A 545 -18.33 20.53 1.18
N LEU A 546 -19.16 21.02 0.25
CA LEU A 546 -20.31 21.90 0.50
C LEU A 546 -21.33 21.33 1.52
N PRO A 547 -22.06 22.19 2.26
CA PRO A 547 -23.16 21.76 3.14
C PRO A 547 -24.26 21.02 2.39
N ARG A 548 -24.56 21.50 1.18
CA ARG A 548 -25.45 20.87 0.20
C ARG A 548 -24.56 20.25 -0.87
N LYS A 549 -24.25 18.95 -0.74
CA LYS A 549 -23.34 18.24 -1.65
C LYS A 549 -23.85 18.34 -3.09
N VAL A 550 -23.00 18.83 -3.99
CA VAL A 550 -23.27 18.83 -5.43
C VAL A 550 -22.39 17.76 -6.07
N PHE A 551 -23.01 16.81 -6.76
CA PHE A 551 -22.29 15.82 -7.54
C PHE A 551 -21.98 16.39 -8.92
N LEU A 552 -20.69 16.51 -9.23
CA LEU A 552 -20.18 16.90 -10.54
C LEU A 552 -19.62 15.66 -11.26
N PRO A 553 -19.76 15.55 -12.60
CA PRO A 553 -19.08 14.52 -13.38
C PRO A 553 -17.56 14.70 -13.30
N ASN A 554 -16.80 13.62 -13.51
CA ASN A 554 -15.36 13.71 -13.71
C ASN A 554 -15.06 14.18 -15.16
N PRO A 555 -13.96 14.93 -15.42
CA PRO A 555 -13.56 15.25 -16.78
C PRO A 555 -13.07 14.02 -17.55
N ASP A 556 -13.09 14.10 -18.88
CA ASP A 556 -12.51 13.09 -19.78
C ASP A 556 -10.97 13.19 -19.76
N ALA A 557 -10.33 12.23 -19.09
CA ALA A 557 -8.88 12.20 -18.88
C ALA A 557 -8.05 12.08 -20.18
N ASN A 558 -8.63 11.56 -21.27
CA ASN A 558 -7.94 11.48 -22.56
C ASN A 558 -7.92 12.86 -23.22
N LYS A 559 -9.09 13.51 -23.33
CA LYS A 559 -9.19 14.88 -23.89
C LYS A 559 -8.38 15.88 -23.08
N LEU A 560 -8.37 15.75 -21.75
CA LEU A 560 -7.58 16.58 -20.84
C LEU A 560 -6.06 16.37 -20.99
N ALA A 561 -5.63 15.25 -21.56
CA ALA A 561 -4.23 14.98 -21.89
C ALA A 561 -3.84 15.47 -23.30
N GLU A 562 -4.81 15.59 -24.22
CA GLU A 562 -4.63 16.13 -25.58
C GLU A 562 -4.61 17.67 -25.59
N ASP A 563 -5.68 18.32 -25.12
CA ASP A 563 -5.75 19.78 -24.96
C ASP A 563 -6.49 20.15 -23.66
N PRO A 564 -5.76 20.51 -22.58
CA PRO A 564 -6.35 20.60 -21.24
C PRO A 564 -7.45 21.65 -21.09
N PHE A 565 -7.33 22.83 -21.71
CA PHE A 565 -8.26 23.94 -21.44
C PHE A 565 -9.58 23.86 -22.22
N PRO A 566 -9.62 23.47 -23.51
CA PRO A 566 -10.87 23.18 -24.20
C PRO A 566 -11.59 21.95 -23.63
N ALA A 567 -10.84 20.95 -23.13
CA ALA A 567 -11.41 19.83 -22.39
C ALA A 567 -12.10 20.30 -21.09
N LEU A 568 -11.45 21.16 -20.29
CA LEU A 568 -12.08 21.82 -19.13
C LEU A 568 -13.31 22.65 -19.54
N GLN A 569 -13.24 23.46 -20.60
CA GLN A 569 -14.37 24.28 -21.03
C GLN A 569 -15.58 23.43 -21.40
N THR A 570 -15.37 22.32 -22.12
CA THR A 570 -16.40 21.36 -22.52
C THR A 570 -17.06 20.72 -21.29
N TRP A 571 -16.25 20.37 -20.28
CA TRP A 571 -16.70 19.80 -19.02
C TRP A 571 -17.49 20.80 -18.14
N LEU A 572 -17.04 22.06 -18.04
CA LEU A 572 -17.78 23.12 -17.35
C LEU A 572 -19.13 23.43 -18.02
N ALA A 573 -19.18 23.35 -19.36
CA ALA A 573 -20.43 23.44 -20.12
C ALA A 573 -21.34 22.21 -19.97
N GLU A 574 -20.82 21.04 -19.61
CA GLU A 574 -21.61 19.87 -19.19
C GLU A 574 -22.22 20.07 -17.79
N ILE A 575 -21.41 20.54 -16.84
CA ILE A 575 -21.86 20.89 -15.49
C ILE A 575 -23.01 21.92 -15.55
N GLU A 576 -22.89 22.94 -16.40
CA GLU A 576 -23.89 24.00 -16.57
C GLU A 576 -25.23 23.46 -17.13
N ARG A 577 -25.18 22.52 -18.08
CA ARG A 577 -26.36 21.84 -18.63
C ARG A 577 -27.04 20.97 -17.58
N ASN A 578 -26.26 20.21 -16.83
CA ASN A 578 -26.74 19.30 -15.78
C ASN A 578 -27.25 20.02 -14.52
N ASN A 579 -26.93 21.31 -14.35
CA ASN A 579 -27.35 22.15 -13.21
C ASN A 579 -28.00 23.44 -13.70
N SER A 580 -29.00 23.32 -14.59
CA SER A 580 -29.57 24.44 -15.35
C SER A 580 -30.03 25.63 -14.49
N GLY A 581 -30.60 25.39 -13.31
CA GLY A 581 -31.05 26.39 -12.33
C GLY A 581 -30.09 26.61 -11.15
N LYS A 582 -28.78 26.73 -11.42
CA LYS A 582 -27.75 27.15 -10.44
C LYS A 582 -26.75 28.11 -11.09
N GLN A 583 -26.15 28.97 -10.28
CA GLN A 583 -24.96 29.75 -10.63
C GLN A 583 -23.75 29.16 -9.90
N PHE A 584 -22.59 29.09 -10.56
CA PHE A 584 -21.34 28.59 -9.98
C PHE A 584 -20.38 29.77 -9.74
N LEU A 585 -19.97 29.97 -8.49
CA LEU A 585 -19.09 31.06 -8.09
C LEU A 585 -17.70 30.49 -7.79
N LEU A 586 -16.82 30.54 -8.79
CA LEU A 586 -15.46 30.00 -8.73
C LEU A 586 -14.57 30.96 -7.94
N CYS A 587 -14.25 30.58 -6.70
CA CYS A 587 -13.47 31.38 -5.77
C CYS A 587 -12.00 30.93 -5.84
N LEU A 588 -11.16 31.74 -6.47
CA LEU A 588 -9.74 31.49 -6.72
C LEU A 588 -8.90 32.23 -5.68
N ASP A 589 -8.44 31.54 -4.62
CA ASP A 589 -7.62 32.11 -3.54
C ASP A 589 -6.11 31.99 -3.84
N GLU A 590 -5.33 32.98 -3.42
CA GLU A 590 -3.95 33.29 -3.91
C GLU A 590 -3.85 33.33 -5.45
N TYR A 591 -4.71 34.12 -6.12
CA TYR A 591 -4.69 34.21 -7.59
C TYR A 591 -3.36 34.70 -8.19
N GLU A 592 -2.55 35.43 -7.41
CA GLU A 592 -1.22 35.87 -7.81
C GLU A 592 -0.32 34.70 -8.28
N ARG A 593 -0.56 33.47 -7.77
CA ARG A 593 0.13 32.23 -8.16
C ARG A 593 -0.03 31.87 -9.65
N LEU A 594 -1.10 32.30 -10.31
CA LEU A 594 -1.27 32.10 -11.75
C LEU A 594 -0.18 32.83 -12.55
N GLY A 595 0.32 33.97 -12.05
CA GLY A 595 1.44 34.68 -12.66
C GLY A 595 2.74 33.87 -12.62
N GLU A 596 2.96 33.08 -11.55
CA GLU A 596 4.10 32.18 -11.42
C GLU A 596 4.00 31.01 -12.42
N VAL A 597 2.81 30.41 -12.59
CA VAL A 597 2.59 29.34 -13.57
C VAL A 597 2.71 29.83 -15.03
N VAL A 598 2.23 31.04 -15.34
CA VAL A 598 2.43 31.66 -16.67
C VAL A 598 3.91 31.94 -16.94
N LYS A 599 4.66 32.42 -15.94
CA LYS A 599 6.11 32.64 -16.05
C LYS A 599 6.89 31.33 -16.21
N ALA A 600 6.50 30.27 -15.49
CA ALA A 600 7.14 28.94 -15.58
C ALA A 600 6.83 28.19 -16.89
N THR A 601 5.58 28.25 -17.38
CA THR A 601 5.16 27.56 -18.62
C THR A 601 5.36 28.37 -19.89
N SER A 602 5.76 29.65 -19.78
CA SER A 602 5.81 30.63 -20.88
C SER A 602 4.50 30.77 -21.68
N SER A 603 3.36 30.36 -21.12
CA SER A 603 2.08 30.27 -21.83
C SER A 603 0.96 30.99 -21.08
N ARG A 604 0.25 31.87 -21.79
CA ARG A 604 -0.94 32.56 -21.27
C ARG A 604 -2.23 31.72 -21.38
N ALA A 605 -2.15 30.45 -21.76
CA ALA A 605 -3.31 29.57 -21.90
C ALA A 605 -4.25 29.53 -20.65
N PRO A 606 -3.75 29.54 -19.38
CA PRO A 606 -4.63 29.60 -18.21
C PRO A 606 -5.47 30.89 -18.13
N LEU A 607 -4.86 32.02 -18.50
CA LEU A 607 -5.53 33.33 -18.48
C LEU A 607 -6.51 33.47 -19.65
N ASN A 608 -6.14 32.94 -20.83
CA ASN A 608 -7.02 32.87 -21.99
C ASN A 608 -8.26 31.98 -21.73
N PHE A 609 -8.09 30.88 -20.99
CA PHE A 609 -9.19 30.03 -20.51
C PHE A 609 -10.12 30.80 -19.56
N ILE A 610 -9.57 31.49 -18.56
CA ILE A 610 -10.34 32.38 -17.66
C ILE A 610 -11.12 33.44 -18.46
N ARG A 611 -10.51 34.08 -19.46
CA ARG A 611 -11.16 35.07 -20.34
C ARG A 611 -12.34 34.49 -21.10
N ASN A 612 -12.17 33.29 -21.65
CA ASN A 612 -13.16 32.56 -22.43
C ASN A 612 -14.38 32.18 -21.55
N LEU A 613 -14.17 31.77 -20.30
CA LEU A 613 -15.25 31.59 -19.32
C LEU A 613 -16.08 32.88 -19.15
N LEU A 614 -15.42 34.02 -18.90
CA LEU A 614 -16.08 35.31 -18.72
C LEU A 614 -16.88 35.79 -19.94
N GLN A 615 -16.42 35.45 -21.15
CA GLN A 615 -17.07 35.88 -22.38
C GLN A 615 -18.24 34.99 -22.81
N HIS A 616 -18.25 33.71 -22.40
CA HIS A 616 -19.17 32.71 -22.99
C HIS A 616 -19.98 31.88 -21.98
N GLN A 617 -19.62 31.81 -20.70
CA GLN A 617 -20.31 30.96 -19.70
C GLN A 617 -21.00 31.79 -18.61
N ARG A 618 -22.20 32.31 -18.91
CA ARG A 618 -22.96 33.27 -18.07
C ARG A 618 -23.29 32.79 -16.65
N LYS A 619 -23.22 31.48 -16.36
CA LYS A 619 -23.45 30.93 -15.02
C LYS A 619 -22.17 30.67 -14.22
N TRP A 620 -20.99 30.86 -14.82
CA TRP A 620 -19.70 30.69 -14.18
C TRP A 620 -19.12 32.06 -13.84
N ILE A 621 -19.24 32.43 -12.56
CA ILE A 621 -18.87 33.72 -12.00
C ILE A 621 -17.51 33.57 -11.32
N LEU A 622 -16.58 34.47 -11.58
CA LEU A 622 -15.21 34.40 -11.08
C LEU A 622 -15.00 35.39 -9.92
N LEU A 623 -14.50 34.87 -8.79
CA LEU A 623 -14.08 35.64 -7.64
C LEU A 623 -12.59 35.35 -7.38
N PHE A 624 -11.74 36.33 -7.66
CA PHE A 624 -10.33 36.29 -7.33
C PHE A 624 -10.12 36.78 -5.88
N SER A 625 -9.29 36.10 -5.09
CA SER A 625 -8.97 36.49 -3.72
C SER A 625 -7.46 36.55 -3.54
N GLY A 626 -6.97 37.70 -3.05
CA GLY A 626 -5.54 37.97 -2.99
C GLY A 626 -5.16 39.17 -2.11
N SER A 627 -3.86 39.46 -2.11
CA SER A 627 -3.23 40.50 -1.30
C SER A 627 -3.10 41.84 -2.01
N GLN A 628 -3.02 41.83 -3.35
CA GLN A 628 -2.77 43.01 -4.19
C GLN A 628 -4.05 43.63 -4.76
N GLU A 629 -4.04 44.96 -4.91
CA GLU A 629 -5.02 45.72 -5.69
C GLU A 629 -4.72 45.56 -7.20
N LEU A 630 -5.72 45.71 -8.08
CA LEU A 630 -5.54 45.66 -9.54
C LEU A 630 -4.40 46.56 -10.07
N SER A 631 -4.15 47.69 -9.41
CA SER A 631 -3.06 48.64 -9.74
C SER A 631 -1.68 48.25 -9.21
N GLU A 632 -1.55 47.14 -8.48
CA GLU A 632 -0.24 46.56 -8.07
C GLU A 632 0.15 45.33 -8.91
N LEU A 633 -0.69 44.91 -9.88
CA LEU A 633 -0.45 43.76 -10.76
C LEU A 633 0.40 44.09 -12.00
N ASP A 634 1.03 43.07 -12.59
CA ASP A 634 1.64 43.15 -13.92
C ASP A 634 0.60 43.62 -14.97
N ASP A 635 0.94 44.56 -15.87
CA ASP A 635 0.00 45.24 -16.79
C ASP A 635 -0.96 44.31 -17.56
N TYR A 636 -0.50 43.12 -17.97
CA TYR A 636 -1.30 42.16 -18.74
C TYR A 636 -2.56 41.69 -18.01
N TRP A 637 -2.63 41.79 -16.67
CA TRP A 637 -3.85 41.45 -15.93
C TRP A 637 -5.03 42.35 -16.30
N SER A 638 -4.78 43.58 -16.77
CA SER A 638 -5.84 44.50 -17.21
C SER A 638 -6.60 43.99 -18.45
N ASP A 639 -5.93 43.29 -19.38
CA ASP A 639 -6.56 42.64 -20.55
C ASP A 639 -7.55 41.55 -20.15
N TYR A 640 -7.24 40.84 -19.06
CA TYR A 640 -8.03 39.70 -18.58
C TYR A 640 -9.18 40.14 -17.66
N LEU A 641 -8.90 41.05 -16.72
CA LEU A 641 -9.78 41.48 -15.63
C LEU A 641 -10.66 42.70 -15.99
N ILE A 642 -11.08 42.83 -17.26
CA ILE A 642 -12.00 43.87 -17.72
C ILE A 642 -13.37 43.71 -17.03
N ASN A 643 -13.95 44.83 -16.55
CA ASN A 643 -15.18 44.90 -15.76
C ASN A 643 -15.10 44.15 -14.41
N THR A 644 -13.99 44.32 -13.69
CA THR A 644 -13.83 43.79 -12.32
C THR A 644 -14.35 44.75 -11.26
N ARG A 645 -15.22 44.24 -10.39
CA ARG A 645 -15.70 44.90 -9.17
C ARG A 645 -14.80 44.50 -7.99
N ALA A 646 -14.00 45.46 -7.53
CA ALA A 646 -13.08 45.28 -6.42
C ALA A 646 -13.78 45.43 -5.06
N LEU A 647 -13.72 44.40 -4.22
CA LEU A 647 -14.30 44.29 -2.89
C LEU A 647 -13.16 44.32 -1.86
N ARG A 648 -13.08 45.37 -1.03
CA ARG A 648 -12.01 45.56 -0.04
C ARG A 648 -12.34 44.90 1.29
N MET A 649 -11.53 43.94 1.72
CA MET A 649 -11.60 43.38 3.08
C MET A 649 -10.61 44.10 4.02
N THR A 650 -11.12 45.13 4.69
CA THR A 650 -10.45 45.90 5.75
C THR A 650 -10.50 45.17 7.11
N TYR A 651 -10.29 45.85 8.24
CA TYR A 651 -10.44 45.30 9.61
C TYR A 651 -11.92 45.16 10.01
N LEU A 652 -12.22 44.56 11.18
CA LEU A 652 -13.61 44.44 11.65
C LEU A 652 -14.17 45.81 12.08
N HIS A 653 -15.49 45.99 12.00
CA HIS A 653 -16.12 47.08 12.70
C HIS A 653 -15.99 46.88 14.22
N GLU A 654 -15.95 47.96 14.99
CA GLU A 654 -15.73 47.90 16.44
C GLU A 654 -16.75 47.00 17.16
N LEU A 655 -18.03 47.07 16.77
CA LEU A 655 -19.07 46.20 17.31
C LEU A 655 -18.85 44.71 16.99
N GLU A 656 -18.34 44.39 15.80
CA GLU A 656 -18.00 43.02 15.39
C GLU A 656 -16.75 42.51 16.15
N ALA A 657 -15.81 43.39 16.48
CA ALA A 657 -14.64 43.08 17.30
C ALA A 657 -15.01 42.90 18.78
N ARG A 658 -15.87 43.76 19.35
CA ARG A 658 -16.41 43.61 20.71
C ARG A 658 -17.17 42.28 20.86
N ASP A 659 -18.00 41.93 19.88
CA ASP A 659 -18.71 40.64 19.82
C ASP A 659 -17.74 39.44 19.68
N LEU A 660 -16.66 39.57 18.91
CA LEU A 660 -15.60 38.55 18.83
C LEU A 660 -14.82 38.40 20.15
N ILE A 661 -14.57 39.47 20.89
CA ILE A 661 -13.85 39.44 22.18
C ILE A 661 -14.76 38.88 23.27
N GLN A 662 -15.98 39.41 23.41
CA GLN A 662 -16.88 39.12 24.54
C GLN A 662 -17.73 37.86 24.34
N GLN A 663 -18.08 37.48 23.11
CA GLN A 663 -18.90 36.30 22.79
C GLN A 663 -18.40 35.52 21.54
N PRO A 664 -17.14 35.05 21.50
CA PRO A 664 -16.58 34.27 20.37
C PRO A 664 -17.33 32.96 20.11
N VAL A 665 -17.93 32.35 21.14
CA VAL A 665 -18.75 31.13 21.06
C VAL A 665 -19.97 31.24 21.97
N GLU A 666 -21.01 30.44 21.66
CA GLU A 666 -22.17 30.27 22.54
C GLU A 666 -21.73 29.84 23.94
N ASN A 667 -22.39 30.41 24.97
CA ASN A 667 -22.13 30.17 26.39
C ASN A 667 -20.70 30.46 26.86
N PHE A 668 -19.93 31.30 26.15
CA PHE A 668 -18.69 31.87 26.70
C PHE A 668 -19.03 32.85 27.83
N ARG A 669 -18.45 32.63 29.01
CA ARG A 669 -18.45 33.62 30.09
C ARG A 669 -17.62 34.81 29.64
N ASN A 670 -18.16 36.04 29.70
CA ASN A 670 -17.31 37.21 29.52
C ASN A 670 -16.28 37.29 30.67
N ILE A 671 -15.00 37.30 30.30
CA ILE A 671 -13.85 37.41 31.21
C ILE A 671 -13.16 38.76 31.09
N TYR A 672 -13.64 39.70 30.26
CA TYR A 672 -12.99 40.99 30.02
C TYR A 672 -13.75 42.14 30.69
N GLU A 673 -13.01 42.96 31.44
CA GLU A 673 -13.45 44.29 31.85
C GLU A 673 -13.64 45.18 30.60
N PRO A 674 -14.60 46.12 30.56
CA PRO A 674 -14.75 47.05 29.44
C PRO A 674 -13.44 47.75 29.04
N THR A 675 -12.65 48.21 30.02
CA THR A 675 -11.34 48.85 29.79
C THR A 675 -10.33 47.93 29.10
N ALA A 676 -10.36 46.63 29.39
CA ALA A 676 -9.53 45.63 28.70
C ALA A 676 -9.97 45.42 27.26
N VAL A 677 -11.29 45.41 27.00
CA VAL A 677 -11.84 45.33 25.62
C VAL A 677 -11.47 46.57 24.81
N ASP A 678 -11.55 47.75 25.42
CA ASP A 678 -11.16 49.02 24.80
C ASP A 678 -9.66 49.06 24.44
N GLU A 679 -8.79 48.62 25.36
CA GLU A 679 -7.34 48.52 25.12
C GLU A 679 -7.00 47.50 24.01
N ILE A 680 -7.64 46.33 24.00
CA ILE A 680 -7.49 45.34 22.90
C ILE A 680 -7.90 45.97 21.56
N ILE A 681 -9.00 46.71 21.51
CA ILE A 681 -9.47 47.40 20.30
C ILE A 681 -8.50 48.49 19.86
N GLN A 682 -7.96 49.27 20.79
CA GLN A 682 -6.96 50.30 20.51
C GLN A 682 -5.67 49.70 19.93
N LEU A 683 -5.08 48.71 20.61
CA LEU A 683 -3.83 48.05 20.22
C LEU A 683 -3.89 47.32 18.87
N THR A 684 -5.05 46.74 18.55
CA THR A 684 -5.24 45.87 17.36
C THR A 684 -5.97 46.54 16.20
N ARG A 685 -6.60 47.71 16.42
CA ARG A 685 -7.55 48.36 15.50
C ARG A 685 -8.59 47.40 14.90
N CYS A 686 -9.10 46.47 15.71
CA CYS A 686 -10.07 45.47 15.25
C CYS A 686 -9.57 44.53 14.13
N GLN A 687 -8.25 44.43 13.90
CA GLN A 687 -7.70 43.48 12.93
C GLN A 687 -7.94 42.04 13.42
N PRO A 688 -8.66 41.17 12.69
CA PRO A 688 -9.15 39.89 13.21
C PRO A 688 -8.08 38.99 13.83
N TYR A 689 -6.90 38.94 13.22
CA TYR A 689 -5.78 38.12 13.68
C TYR A 689 -5.15 38.65 14.96
N LEU A 690 -4.90 39.97 15.06
CA LEU A 690 -4.31 40.55 16.27
C LEU A 690 -5.31 40.54 17.43
N VAL A 691 -6.60 40.77 17.18
CA VAL A 691 -7.67 40.58 18.19
C VAL A 691 -7.63 39.17 18.76
N GLN A 692 -7.63 38.13 17.91
CA GLN A 692 -7.60 36.75 18.41
C GLN A 692 -6.25 36.35 19.02
N LEU A 693 -5.12 36.91 18.58
CA LEU A 693 -3.81 36.66 19.20
C LEU A 693 -3.72 37.27 20.61
N VAL A 694 -4.07 38.54 20.78
CA VAL A 694 -4.08 39.19 22.10
C VAL A 694 -5.05 38.47 23.05
N CYS A 695 -6.27 38.15 22.58
CA CYS A 695 -7.24 37.45 23.42
C CYS A 695 -6.79 36.03 23.80
N TYR A 696 -6.12 35.31 22.90
CA TYR A 696 -5.51 34.00 23.17
C TYR A 696 -4.46 34.10 24.29
N GLU A 697 -3.56 35.07 24.22
CA GLU A 697 -2.51 35.27 25.23
C GLU A 697 -3.06 35.73 26.58
N VAL A 698 -4.10 36.59 26.59
CA VAL A 698 -4.78 36.97 27.85
C VAL A 698 -5.43 35.75 28.52
N VAL A 699 -6.02 34.83 27.76
CA VAL A 699 -6.54 33.56 28.32
C VAL A 699 -5.42 32.67 28.87
N GLU A 700 -4.27 32.57 28.19
CA GLU A 700 -3.13 31.82 28.74
C GLU A 700 -2.48 32.49 29.95
N LEU A 701 -2.46 33.83 30.03
CA LEU A 701 -2.03 34.59 31.21
C LEU A 701 -2.93 34.29 32.41
N LEU A 702 -4.25 34.41 32.26
CA LEU A 702 -5.21 34.10 33.32
C LEU A 702 -5.11 32.63 33.75
N ASN A 703 -5.04 31.69 32.80
CA ASN A 703 -4.87 30.27 33.13
C ASN A 703 -3.50 29.98 33.79
N ARG A 704 -2.43 30.70 33.43
CA ARG A 704 -1.11 30.61 34.08
C ARG A 704 -1.15 31.09 35.53
N ASP A 705 -1.93 32.12 35.83
CA ASP A 705 -2.14 32.62 37.20
C ASP A 705 -3.09 31.72 38.02
N ILE A 706 -4.18 31.21 37.42
CA ILE A 706 -5.08 30.21 38.04
C ILE A 706 -4.28 28.96 38.43
N ARG A 707 -3.50 28.38 37.50
CA ARG A 707 -2.61 27.22 37.75
C ARG A 707 -1.52 27.48 38.82
N ARG A 708 -1.28 28.75 39.17
CA ARG A 708 -0.32 29.19 40.21
C ARG A 708 -1.02 29.66 41.50
N ASN A 709 -2.34 29.47 41.62
CA ASN A 709 -3.17 29.95 42.73
C ASN A 709 -3.04 31.48 42.99
N ARG A 710 -2.81 32.27 41.92
CA ARG A 710 -2.70 33.74 41.99
C ARG A 710 -4.01 34.47 41.73
N ARG A 711 -4.93 33.83 41.02
CA ARG A 711 -6.30 34.31 40.78
C ARG A 711 -7.26 33.15 40.99
N GLU A 712 -8.43 33.42 41.56
CA GLU A 712 -9.50 32.43 41.63
C GLU A 712 -10.16 32.30 40.26
N ALA A 713 -10.35 31.07 39.79
CA ALA A 713 -10.93 30.81 38.47
C ALA A 713 -12.38 31.33 38.31
N ASP A 714 -13.17 31.34 39.41
CA ASP A 714 -14.56 31.81 39.38
C ASP A 714 -14.68 33.34 39.37
N THR A 715 -13.61 34.10 39.62
CA THR A 715 -13.62 35.58 39.63
C THR A 715 -12.57 36.21 38.71
N ALA A 716 -11.75 35.39 38.04
CA ALA A 716 -10.75 35.84 37.06
C ALA A 716 -11.36 36.69 35.94
N ILE A 717 -10.99 37.96 35.93
CA ILE A 717 -11.30 38.94 34.89
C ILE A 717 -9.96 39.53 34.39
N ALA A 718 -9.87 39.76 33.09
CA ALA A 718 -8.80 40.49 32.44
C ALA A 718 -9.05 41.99 32.55
N THR A 719 -8.04 42.69 33.08
CA THR A 719 -7.94 44.15 33.19
C THR A 719 -7.12 44.72 32.03
N ALA A 720 -7.15 46.05 31.83
CA ALA A 720 -6.26 46.70 30.85
C ALA A 720 -4.76 46.47 31.16
N GLN A 721 -4.37 46.26 32.42
CA GLN A 721 -3.00 45.94 32.80
C GLN A 721 -2.58 44.54 32.31
N ASP A 722 -3.49 43.56 32.36
CA ASP A 722 -3.23 42.20 31.84
C ASP A 722 -3.02 42.22 30.31
N VAL A 723 -3.72 43.12 29.61
CA VAL A 723 -3.53 43.34 28.17
C VAL A 723 -2.15 43.95 27.87
N GLN A 724 -1.61 44.80 28.74
CA GLN A 724 -0.22 45.29 28.60
C GLN A 724 0.81 44.20 28.91
N GLU A 725 0.60 43.35 29.94
CA GLU A 725 1.57 42.30 30.32
C GLU A 725 1.81 41.30 29.17
N VAL A 726 0.78 40.99 28.37
CA VAL A 726 0.93 40.05 27.24
C VAL A 726 1.62 40.64 26.01
N ILE A 727 1.83 41.96 25.90
CA ILE A 727 2.36 42.57 24.66
C ILE A 727 3.68 41.93 24.20
N PRO A 728 4.73 41.74 25.03
CA PRO A 728 5.96 41.09 24.57
C PRO A 728 5.75 39.67 24.05
N VAL A 729 4.85 38.90 24.67
CA VAL A 729 4.51 37.52 24.25
C VAL A 729 3.69 37.51 22.95
N VAL A 730 2.84 38.53 22.74
CA VAL A 730 2.10 38.76 21.50
C VAL A 730 3.04 39.16 20.36
N LEU A 731 4.10 39.93 20.62
CA LEU A 731 5.13 40.26 19.64
C LEU A 731 5.98 39.02 19.28
N GLU A 732 6.45 38.27 20.28
CA GLU A 732 7.20 37.02 20.11
C GLU A 732 6.41 35.99 19.27
N ARG A 733 5.19 35.63 19.70
CA ARG A 733 4.34 34.64 19.01
C ARG A 733 3.74 35.18 17.70
N GLY A 734 3.68 36.50 17.57
CA GLY A 734 3.25 37.20 16.36
C GLY A 734 4.35 37.41 15.33
N ASP A 735 5.61 37.12 15.65
CA ASP A 735 6.78 37.54 14.86
C ASP A 735 6.65 37.22 13.37
N GLN A 736 6.21 36.02 12.99
CA GLN A 736 6.04 35.67 11.56
C GLN A 736 5.13 36.69 10.83
N TYR A 737 4.04 37.13 11.45
CA TYR A 737 3.14 38.11 10.84
C TYR A 737 3.80 39.48 10.70
N PHE A 738 4.44 39.98 11.74
CA PHE A 738 5.08 41.31 11.72
C PHE A 738 6.33 41.33 10.82
N ARG A 739 7.11 40.24 10.83
CA ARG A 739 8.28 40.04 9.96
C ARG A 739 7.89 39.87 8.49
N GLU A 740 6.78 39.19 8.18
CA GLU A 740 6.20 39.16 6.83
C GLU A 740 5.74 40.56 6.39
N LEU A 741 5.08 41.32 7.28
CA LEU A 741 4.65 42.69 7.01
C LEU A 741 5.87 43.59 6.67
N TRP A 742 6.88 43.62 7.55
CA TRP A 742 8.11 44.39 7.35
C TRP A 742 8.89 43.99 6.08
N ARG A 743 8.97 42.68 5.80
CA ARG A 743 9.59 42.16 4.56
C ARG A 743 8.81 42.52 3.30
N SER A 744 7.49 42.67 3.36
CA SER A 744 6.65 43.06 2.21
C SER A 744 6.74 44.55 1.81
N LEU A 745 7.37 45.37 2.64
CA LEU A 745 7.60 46.79 2.39
C LEU A 745 8.89 47.04 1.59
N ALA A 746 8.88 48.05 0.74
CA ALA A 746 10.08 48.53 0.04
C ALA A 746 10.95 49.38 0.97
N ASP A 747 12.23 49.56 0.64
CA ASP A 747 13.16 50.28 1.53
C ASP A 747 12.82 51.77 1.70
N SER A 748 12.16 52.39 0.72
CA SER A 748 11.57 53.73 0.85
C SER A 748 10.38 53.76 1.81
N ASP A 749 9.53 52.71 1.82
CA ASP A 749 8.44 52.56 2.79
C ASP A 749 9.02 52.42 4.21
N ARG A 750 10.00 51.52 4.39
CA ARG A 750 10.70 51.28 5.68
C ARG A 750 11.39 52.53 6.19
N SER A 751 12.05 53.28 5.32
CA SER A 751 12.76 54.52 5.66
C SER A 751 11.82 55.66 6.07
N LEU A 752 10.57 55.67 5.60
CA LEU A 752 9.54 56.58 6.13
C LEU A 752 9.03 56.11 7.50
N LEU A 753 8.80 54.81 7.68
CA LEU A 753 8.34 54.27 8.98
C LEU A 753 9.37 54.48 10.10
N ARG A 754 10.67 54.30 9.83
CA ARG A 754 11.76 54.63 10.78
C ARG A 754 11.72 56.11 11.20
N ARG A 755 11.62 57.03 10.22
CA ARG A 755 11.51 58.48 10.47
C ARG A 755 10.30 58.85 11.34
N ILE A 756 9.13 58.22 11.11
CA ILE A 756 7.92 58.45 11.90
C ILE A 756 8.10 58.00 13.36
N ILE A 757 8.83 56.89 13.62
CA ILE A 757 9.14 56.44 15.00
C ILE A 757 10.06 57.44 15.72
N TYR A 758 11.03 58.03 15.02
CA TYR A 758 11.86 59.13 15.56
C TYR A 758 11.13 60.49 15.63
N GLY A 759 9.83 60.55 15.31
CA GLY A 759 9.00 61.75 15.44
C GLY A 759 9.05 62.72 14.26
N GLU A 760 9.66 62.35 13.12
CA GLU A 760 9.68 63.19 11.92
C GLU A 760 8.34 63.14 11.16
N THR A 761 7.85 64.32 10.74
CA THR A 761 6.64 64.44 9.91
C THR A 761 6.93 64.16 8.42
N PRO A 762 6.06 63.42 7.69
CA PRO A 762 6.24 63.18 6.26
C PRO A 762 6.33 64.45 5.41
N THR A 763 7.23 64.47 4.43
CA THR A 763 7.44 65.61 3.53
C THR A 763 6.51 65.61 2.31
N GLN A 764 6.57 66.67 1.49
CA GLN A 764 5.87 66.71 0.19
C GLN A 764 6.32 65.59 -0.77
N GLN A 765 7.56 65.12 -0.66
CA GLN A 765 8.09 64.02 -1.48
C GLN A 765 7.55 62.66 -1.02
N ASP A 766 7.33 62.50 0.29
CA ASP A 766 6.81 61.28 0.90
C ASP A 766 5.33 60.99 0.55
N LYS A 767 4.59 61.96 -0.02
CA LYS A 767 3.16 61.85 -0.36
C LYS A 767 2.76 60.59 -1.13
N GLY A 768 3.63 60.07 -2.00
CA GLY A 768 3.38 58.80 -2.71
C GLY A 768 3.44 57.59 -1.77
N VAL A 769 4.46 57.55 -0.91
CA VAL A 769 4.70 56.50 0.08
C VAL A 769 3.62 56.51 1.17
N VAL A 770 3.27 57.70 1.69
CA VAL A 770 2.16 57.88 2.65
C VAL A 770 0.87 57.30 2.09
N ARG A 771 0.45 57.71 0.88
CA ARG A 771 -0.77 57.19 0.24
C ARG A 771 -0.77 55.66 0.09
N LYS A 772 0.37 55.06 -0.23
CA LYS A 772 0.56 53.60 -0.33
C LYS A 772 0.43 52.91 1.05
N LEU A 773 1.07 53.46 2.08
CA LEU A 773 1.02 52.91 3.45
C LEU A 773 -0.36 53.07 4.12
N THR A 774 -1.06 54.18 3.88
CA THR A 774 -2.46 54.38 4.29
C THR A 774 -3.40 53.40 3.57
N ARG A 775 -3.21 53.14 2.27
CA ARG A 775 -3.97 52.10 1.54
C ARG A 775 -3.75 50.70 2.13
N LYS A 776 -2.53 50.40 2.59
CA LYS A 776 -2.16 49.13 3.24
C LYS A 776 -2.49 49.07 4.74
N GLU A 777 -3.20 50.06 5.27
CA GLU A 777 -3.72 50.10 6.65
C GLU A 777 -2.60 50.14 7.73
N ILE A 778 -1.41 50.62 7.35
CA ILE A 778 -0.22 50.72 8.21
C ILE A 778 -0.12 52.11 8.86
N LEU A 779 -0.40 53.18 8.10
CA LEU A 779 -0.42 54.56 8.58
C LEU A 779 -1.83 55.13 8.60
N THR A 780 -2.06 56.08 9.50
CA THR A 780 -3.29 56.90 9.55
C THR A 780 -3.54 57.66 8.22
N PRO A 781 -4.78 58.14 7.97
CA PRO A 781 -5.08 59.01 6.83
C PRO A 781 -4.22 60.29 6.74
N GLU A 782 -3.82 60.80 7.91
CA GLU A 782 -2.94 61.95 8.08
C GLU A 782 -1.46 61.63 7.78
N GLY A 783 -1.09 60.35 7.77
CA GLY A 783 0.24 59.85 7.47
C GLY A 783 1.29 60.05 8.57
N ASN A 784 0.94 60.69 9.69
CA ASN A 784 1.84 61.09 10.77
C ASN A 784 1.99 60.06 11.90
N ALA A 785 1.14 59.03 11.94
CA ALA A 785 1.13 58.01 12.99
C ALA A 785 0.79 56.64 12.42
N PHE A 786 1.20 55.58 13.13
CA PHE A 786 0.79 54.22 12.81
C PHE A 786 -0.72 54.05 13.04
N GLN A 787 -1.37 53.33 12.13
CA GLN A 787 -2.76 52.94 12.33
C GLN A 787 -2.84 51.94 13.49
N VAL A 788 -2.02 50.88 13.49
CA VAL A 788 -2.05 49.77 14.46
C VAL A 788 -0.90 49.89 15.48
N PRO A 789 -1.16 50.16 16.77
CA PRO A 789 -0.11 50.32 17.78
C PRO A 789 0.78 49.09 17.99
N LEU A 790 0.26 47.86 17.85
CA LEU A 790 1.10 46.65 17.91
C LEU A 790 2.13 46.57 16.77
N VAL A 791 1.82 47.11 15.59
CA VAL A 791 2.78 47.19 14.47
C VAL A 791 3.87 48.24 14.77
N GLN A 792 3.49 49.36 15.37
CA GLN A 792 4.46 50.35 15.86
C GLN A 792 5.41 49.70 16.89
N LYS A 793 4.88 49.04 17.92
CA LYS A 793 5.68 48.39 18.98
C LYS A 793 6.62 47.30 18.47
N TYR A 794 6.23 46.53 17.45
CA TYR A 794 7.13 45.58 16.81
C TYR A 794 8.32 46.28 16.11
N ILE A 795 8.06 47.39 15.41
CA ILE A 795 9.12 48.10 14.69
C ILE A 795 9.99 48.89 15.68
N GLU A 796 9.43 49.42 16.77
CA GLU A 796 10.20 49.97 17.89
C GLU A 796 11.19 48.93 18.44
N GLN A 797 10.71 47.72 18.81
CA GLN A 797 11.59 46.63 19.26
C GLN A 797 12.63 46.23 18.20
N LEU A 798 12.23 46.12 16.92
CA LEU A 798 13.15 45.75 15.84
C LEU A 798 14.25 46.81 15.59
N LEU A 799 14.02 48.07 15.98
CA LEU A 799 15.02 49.16 15.95
C LEU A 799 15.85 49.28 17.24
N GLU A 800 15.47 48.58 18.31
CA GLU A 800 16.29 48.36 19.51
C GLU A 800 17.20 47.12 19.36
N GLU A 801 16.87 46.22 18.41
CA GLU A 801 17.64 45.02 18.05
C GLU A 801 18.62 45.19 16.86
N GLU A 802 18.55 46.31 16.11
CA GLU A 802 19.38 46.65 14.92
C GLU A 802 20.61 47.54 15.22
#